data_AF-A0A8J2V969-F1
#
_entry.id   AF-A0A8J2V969-F1
#
_cell.length_a   1.000
_cell.length_b   1.000
_cell.length_c   1.000
_cell.angle_alpha   90.00
_cell.angle_beta   90.00
_cell.angle_gamma   90.00
#
_symmetry.space_group_name_H-M   'P 1'
#
loop_
_entity.id
_entity.type
_entity.pdbx_description
1 polymer ?
#
loop_
_entity_poly.entity_id
_entity_poly.type
_entity_poly.pdbx_seq_one_letter_code
_entity_poly.pdbx_strand_id
1 'polypeptide(L)'
;MQLGEEKGYTVSVDLLRNLEKTKKVIENTNLIVLNSTSRCSFELELLQFLIDSSIPYIKVEYDYNFCIRRNILCTVDRSVKSCCNTDKFHLYRKLFANSKLNIFQSPKHYSSHYKFYGEAVTKHLIMPPTVQVEKLKPSPFKQDHTIPFFGDLNYLKGGDPFVDYAFEHPELKFIVYGENRLRREIPENISFHKPVANEKVLEILGKTKQFICKPVWPEPSGRLAAEAFLSGCEMITNDRIGTFSFDFYPNNKEKAIREIKQAPENFWDAIKGILEKKEEKQEQKNLGKVLVYKSYGGLGDIFFAIPAINKLVDVSEQVDFAVAPRLVSFFKKHLDKVTVVDETVARTTENQYDNVYELGNYPAFRGYDLPHALKYPTHKKVKQHAIQHYIDTVSKLHRNIDNHLERYPYFKRNSNPKEKYYVVHHGAGFLLKIWPTEKYAALIERLHEIFPNLKCKIIKGPDDPDIESYFSKELTHLEYITGGMEDVGEAMAGALFHIGNDAGITHVAGAFNVPSVGIYGPTGPGSWGSFAEYNELIWGKQGVCNLRCNYDVILNCEHRICLTSVTVERVLEALYKVLQKAYKDRPRSVTVNPMLEIKEGKKDCLLTLNGDEFLIEYNDEAMKKQLQTLFENPSAINSKNQDLQLAVTLFKQQSILFDIPVFN
;
A
#
# COMPACT_ATOMS: atom_id res chain seq x y z
N MET A 1 -7.95 -35.68 4.31
CA MET A 1 -9.34 -35.98 4.71
C MET A 1 -9.41 -37.38 5.26
N GLN A 2 -9.23 -38.43 4.44
CA GLN A 2 -9.23 -39.83 4.87
C GLN A 2 -8.39 -40.07 6.15
N LEU A 3 -7.12 -39.66 6.16
CA LEU A 3 -6.26 -39.80 7.35
C LEU A 3 -6.79 -39.06 8.61
N GLY A 4 -7.55 -37.97 8.42
CA GLY A 4 -8.19 -37.26 9.52
C GLY A 4 -9.38 -38.03 10.09
N GLU A 5 -10.20 -38.62 9.22
CA GLU A 5 -11.33 -39.47 9.60
C GLU A 5 -10.83 -40.74 10.30
N GLU A 6 -9.75 -41.35 9.80
CA GLU A 6 -9.05 -42.48 10.44
C GLU A 6 -8.51 -42.11 11.84
N LYS A 7 -8.14 -40.84 12.06
CA LYS A 7 -7.72 -40.30 13.36
C LYS A 7 -8.90 -39.80 14.23
N GLY A 8 -10.14 -39.99 13.80
CA GLY A 8 -11.35 -39.68 14.57
C GLY A 8 -11.88 -38.24 14.43
N TYR A 9 -11.42 -37.47 13.45
CA TYR A 9 -11.91 -36.10 13.19
C TYR A 9 -13.05 -36.08 12.17
N THR A 10 -14.03 -35.21 12.36
CA THR A 10 -15.01 -34.86 11.32
C THR A 10 -14.42 -33.79 10.41
N VAL A 11 -14.20 -34.12 9.13
CA VAL A 11 -13.55 -33.23 8.16
C VAL A 11 -14.53 -32.87 7.04
N SER A 12 -14.86 -31.59 6.89
CA SER A 12 -15.67 -31.09 5.78
C SER A 12 -14.88 -30.16 4.86
N VAL A 13 -15.23 -30.14 3.57
CA VAL A 13 -14.64 -29.23 2.59
C VAL A 13 -15.68 -28.24 2.08
N ASP A 14 -15.36 -26.95 2.20
CA ASP A 14 -16.07 -25.88 1.51
C ASP A 14 -15.26 -25.43 0.29
N LEU A 15 -15.92 -25.33 -0.86
CA LEU A 15 -15.34 -24.89 -2.13
C LEU A 15 -15.50 -23.38 -2.38
N LEU A 16 -15.92 -22.62 -1.36
CA LEU A 16 -16.05 -21.17 -1.36
C LEU A 16 -16.96 -20.65 -2.48
N ARG A 17 -18.13 -21.29 -2.63
CA ARG A 17 -19.12 -20.94 -3.68
C ARG A 17 -20.13 -19.88 -3.24
N ASN A 18 -20.33 -19.71 -1.93
CA ASN A 18 -21.32 -18.77 -1.38
C ASN A 18 -20.86 -18.28 0.00
N LEU A 19 -20.66 -16.98 0.15
CA LEU A 19 -20.11 -16.36 1.36
C LEU A 19 -20.94 -16.68 2.62
N GLU A 20 -22.25 -16.51 2.56
CA GLU A 20 -23.13 -16.69 3.73
C GLU A 20 -23.21 -18.15 4.18
N LYS A 21 -23.18 -19.10 3.24
CA LYS A 21 -23.04 -20.52 3.58
C LYS A 21 -21.70 -20.81 4.23
N THR A 22 -20.61 -20.24 3.70
CA THR A 22 -19.26 -20.43 4.24
C THR A 22 -19.13 -19.85 5.65
N LYS A 23 -19.68 -18.65 5.91
CA LYS A 23 -19.70 -18.05 7.27
C LYS A 23 -20.38 -18.98 8.28
N LYS A 24 -21.55 -19.54 7.94
CA LYS A 24 -22.25 -20.50 8.80
C LYS A 24 -21.44 -21.77 9.07
N VAL A 25 -20.71 -22.28 8.07
CA VAL A 25 -19.81 -23.44 8.27
C VAL A 25 -18.68 -23.08 9.23
N ILE A 26 -18.07 -21.91 9.07
CA ILE A 26 -16.99 -21.42 9.92
C ILE A 26 -17.43 -21.32 11.38
N GLU A 27 -18.59 -20.73 11.65
CA GLU A 27 -19.13 -20.54 13.00
C GLU A 27 -19.39 -21.86 13.75
N ASN A 28 -19.63 -22.96 13.01
CA ASN A 28 -19.90 -24.28 13.57
C ASN A 28 -18.67 -25.20 13.59
N THR A 29 -17.46 -24.66 13.35
CA THR A 29 -16.23 -25.45 13.22
C THR A 29 -15.25 -25.15 14.36
N ASN A 30 -14.52 -26.16 14.84
CA ASN A 30 -13.53 -25.98 15.91
C ASN A 30 -12.17 -25.47 15.41
N LEU A 31 -11.80 -25.76 14.15
CA LEU A 31 -10.55 -25.35 13.53
C LEU A 31 -10.70 -25.28 12.01
N ILE A 32 -10.22 -24.20 11.41
CA ILE A 32 -10.29 -23.99 9.97
C ILE A 32 -8.93 -24.30 9.34
N VAL A 33 -8.92 -25.07 8.25
CA VAL A 33 -7.74 -25.23 7.39
C VAL A 33 -7.95 -24.41 6.12
N LEU A 34 -7.35 -23.22 6.09
CA LEU A 34 -7.48 -22.29 4.98
C LEU A 34 -6.39 -22.54 3.93
N ASN A 35 -6.79 -23.04 2.77
CA ASN A 35 -5.89 -23.26 1.63
C ASN A 35 -5.79 -21.99 0.74
N SER A 36 -5.77 -22.18 -0.59
CA SER A 36 -5.72 -21.07 -1.55
C SER A 36 -7.12 -20.52 -1.82
N THR A 37 -7.30 -19.23 -1.54
CA THR A 37 -8.54 -18.47 -1.79
C THR A 37 -8.55 -17.75 -3.13
N SER A 38 -7.51 -17.93 -3.95
CA SER A 38 -7.29 -17.22 -5.22
C SER A 38 -8.39 -17.26 -6.28
N ARG A 39 -9.36 -18.18 -6.18
CA ARG A 39 -10.52 -18.29 -7.08
C ARG A 39 -11.85 -17.97 -6.39
N CYS A 40 -11.79 -17.47 -5.16
CA CYS A 40 -12.94 -17.03 -4.39
C CYS A 40 -13.31 -15.60 -4.85
N SER A 41 -14.54 -15.41 -5.31
CA SER A 41 -15.01 -14.09 -5.77
C SER A 41 -15.20 -13.09 -4.63
N PHE A 42 -15.34 -13.58 -3.39
CA PHE A 42 -15.50 -12.80 -2.16
C PHE A 42 -14.30 -12.99 -1.22
N GLU A 43 -13.10 -13.19 -1.78
CA GLU A 43 -11.88 -13.48 -1.03
C GLU A 43 -11.61 -12.48 0.11
N LEU A 44 -11.65 -11.17 -0.17
CA LEU A 44 -11.32 -10.16 0.84
C LEU A 44 -12.32 -10.15 2.00
N GLU A 45 -13.62 -10.25 1.71
CA GLU A 45 -14.69 -10.32 2.71
C GLU A 45 -14.57 -11.57 3.58
N LEU A 46 -14.24 -12.72 2.98
CA LEU A 46 -13.99 -13.97 3.70
C LEU A 46 -12.77 -13.84 4.62
N LEU A 47 -11.66 -13.30 4.12
CA LEU A 47 -10.45 -13.14 4.92
C LEU A 47 -10.67 -12.18 6.09
N GLN A 48 -11.38 -11.07 5.85
CA GLN A 48 -11.74 -10.14 6.91
C GLN A 48 -12.61 -10.81 7.97
N PHE A 49 -13.66 -11.54 7.55
CA PHE A 49 -14.51 -12.31 8.47
C PHE A 49 -13.73 -13.33 9.28
N LEU A 50 -12.79 -14.06 8.66
CA LEU A 50 -11.94 -15.03 9.36
C LEU A 50 -11.04 -14.37 10.41
N ILE A 51 -10.42 -13.24 10.06
CA ILE A 51 -9.54 -12.48 10.96
C ILE A 51 -10.33 -11.91 12.14
N ASP A 52 -11.57 -11.45 11.91
CA ASP A 52 -12.44 -10.90 12.94
C ASP A 52 -13.13 -11.99 13.79
N SER A 53 -13.19 -13.22 13.28
CA SER A 53 -13.73 -14.36 14.03
C SER A 53 -12.80 -14.82 15.14
N SER A 54 -13.36 -15.35 16.23
CA SER A 54 -12.59 -15.99 17.30
C SER A 54 -12.20 -17.44 17.00
N ILE A 55 -12.53 -17.96 15.80
CA ILE A 55 -12.30 -19.36 15.44
C ILE A 55 -10.83 -19.54 15.04
N PRO A 56 -10.09 -20.50 15.63
CA PRO A 56 -8.71 -20.72 15.25
C PRO A 56 -8.62 -21.25 13.82
N TYR A 57 -7.56 -20.85 13.12
CA TYR A 57 -7.31 -21.32 11.77
C TYR A 57 -5.82 -21.59 11.51
N ILE A 58 -5.56 -22.48 10.56
CA ILE A 58 -4.26 -22.80 9.98
C ILE A 58 -4.26 -22.28 8.55
N LYS A 59 -3.16 -21.64 8.14
CA LYS A 59 -2.97 -21.19 6.77
C LYS A 59 -2.05 -22.14 6.04
N VAL A 60 -2.58 -22.90 5.07
CA VAL A 60 -1.77 -23.67 4.13
C VAL A 60 -1.54 -22.83 2.90
N GLU A 61 -0.29 -22.45 2.66
CA GLU A 61 0.08 -21.64 1.52
C GLU A 61 0.68 -22.49 0.42
N TYR A 62 0.02 -22.49 -0.74
CA TYR A 62 0.44 -23.20 -1.95
C TYR A 62 0.97 -22.24 -3.02
N ASP A 63 0.88 -20.93 -2.78
CA ASP A 63 1.14 -19.91 -3.77
C ASP A 63 1.59 -18.58 -3.13
N TYR A 64 1.83 -17.55 -3.94
CA TYR A 64 2.08 -16.19 -3.49
C TYR A 64 0.82 -15.35 -3.62
N ASN A 65 -0.26 -15.79 -2.96
CA ASN A 65 -1.61 -15.28 -3.20
C ASN A 65 -1.75 -13.77 -2.99
N PHE A 66 -0.92 -13.16 -2.14
CA PHE A 66 -0.87 -11.71 -1.95
C PHE A 66 -0.46 -10.90 -3.19
N CYS A 67 0.24 -11.55 -4.14
CA CYS A 67 0.63 -10.96 -5.42
C CYS A 67 -0.50 -11.15 -6.43
N ILE A 68 -0.85 -10.11 -7.21
CA ILE A 68 -1.91 -10.18 -8.24
C ILE A 68 -1.60 -11.28 -9.25
N ARG A 69 -0.31 -11.45 -9.58
CA ARG A 69 0.18 -12.45 -10.54
C ARG A 69 0.43 -13.83 -9.92
N ARG A 70 0.30 -13.98 -8.60
CA ARG A 70 0.49 -15.26 -7.89
C ARG A 70 1.81 -15.97 -8.21
N ASN A 71 2.89 -15.20 -8.33
CA ASN A 71 4.17 -15.77 -8.76
C ASN A 71 5.39 -14.98 -8.32
N ILE A 72 5.19 -13.88 -7.58
CA ILE A 72 6.24 -12.93 -7.16
C ILE A 72 7.28 -12.62 -8.24
N LEU A 73 6.91 -12.57 -9.52
CA LEU A 73 7.88 -12.35 -10.61
C LEU A 73 8.67 -11.06 -10.43
N CYS A 74 8.12 -10.08 -9.71
CA CYS A 74 8.80 -8.85 -9.29
C CYS A 74 10.06 -9.05 -8.42
N THR A 75 10.28 -10.24 -7.85
CA THR A 75 11.52 -10.57 -7.12
C THR A 75 12.62 -11.10 -8.04
N VAL A 76 12.27 -11.46 -9.28
CA VAL A 76 13.18 -11.99 -10.29
C VAL A 76 13.41 -10.96 -11.40
N ASP A 77 12.35 -10.30 -11.86
CA ASP A 77 12.38 -9.27 -12.89
C ASP A 77 12.09 -7.89 -12.28
N ARG A 78 13.11 -7.01 -12.31
CA ARG A 78 13.04 -5.64 -11.76
C ARG A 78 12.18 -4.70 -12.62
N SER A 79 11.85 -5.08 -13.85
CA SER A 79 10.94 -4.32 -14.72
C SER A 79 9.49 -4.37 -14.22
N VAL A 80 9.12 -5.46 -13.52
CA VAL A 80 7.78 -5.66 -12.97
C VAL A 80 7.58 -4.79 -11.72
N LYS A 81 6.76 -3.75 -11.85
CA LYS A 81 6.41 -2.80 -10.78
C LYS A 81 4.93 -2.88 -10.43
N SER A 82 4.55 -2.46 -9.22
CA SER A 82 3.15 -2.35 -8.78
C SER A 82 2.31 -3.63 -8.97
N CYS A 83 2.89 -4.79 -8.67
CA CYS A 83 2.26 -6.09 -8.96
C CYS A 83 1.43 -6.68 -7.81
N CYS A 84 1.43 -6.05 -6.62
CA CYS A 84 0.67 -6.54 -5.46
C CYS A 84 -0.58 -5.68 -5.26
N ASN A 85 -1.69 -6.32 -4.86
CA ASN A 85 -2.90 -5.64 -4.42
C ASN A 85 -2.66 -5.21 -2.96
N THR A 86 -2.89 -3.93 -2.65
CA THR A 86 -2.60 -3.34 -1.34
C THR A 86 -3.41 -3.99 -0.23
N ASP A 87 -4.74 -4.03 -0.38
CA ASP A 87 -5.65 -4.61 0.61
C ASP A 87 -5.35 -6.09 0.85
N LYS A 88 -5.09 -6.82 -0.24
CA LYS A 88 -4.71 -8.23 -0.16
C LYS A 88 -3.38 -8.41 0.55
N PHE A 89 -2.38 -7.57 0.28
CA PHE A 89 -1.09 -7.64 0.96
C PHE A 89 -1.25 -7.45 2.48
N HIS A 90 -2.05 -6.47 2.90
CA HIS A 90 -2.28 -6.18 4.33
C HIS A 90 -3.11 -7.27 5.01
N LEU A 91 -4.18 -7.75 4.38
CA LEU A 91 -5.01 -8.85 4.89
C LEU A 91 -4.20 -10.14 5.05
N TYR A 92 -3.39 -10.51 4.07
CA TYR A 92 -2.57 -11.72 4.17
C TYR A 92 -1.53 -11.62 5.29
N ARG A 93 -0.97 -10.44 5.52
CA ARG A 93 -0.05 -10.22 6.63
C ARG A 93 -0.73 -10.50 7.97
N LYS A 94 -1.93 -9.94 8.20
CA LYS A 94 -2.76 -10.21 9.39
C LYS A 94 -3.15 -11.68 9.48
N LEU A 95 -3.56 -12.27 8.35
CA LEU A 95 -3.95 -13.66 8.27
C LEU A 95 -2.81 -14.59 8.73
N PHE A 96 -1.60 -14.39 8.22
CA PHE A 96 -0.42 -15.17 8.62
C PHE A 96 -0.07 -14.93 10.09
N ALA A 97 -0.08 -13.68 10.54
CA ALA A 97 0.23 -13.32 11.92
C ALA A 97 -0.75 -13.98 12.90
N ASN A 98 -2.05 -13.99 12.62
CA ASN A 98 -3.08 -14.52 13.53
C ASN A 98 -3.29 -16.04 13.39
N SER A 99 -2.73 -16.66 12.37
CA SER A 99 -2.80 -18.10 12.14
C SER A 99 -2.17 -18.89 13.30
N LYS A 100 -2.81 -19.99 13.71
CA LYS A 100 -2.24 -20.92 14.68
C LYS A 100 -1.06 -21.70 14.11
N LEU A 101 -0.96 -21.84 12.79
CA LEU A 101 0.18 -22.43 12.10
C LEU A 101 0.17 -22.06 10.62
N ASN A 102 1.31 -21.65 10.10
CA ASN A 102 1.50 -21.40 8.68
C ASN A 102 2.21 -22.58 8.02
N ILE A 103 1.73 -23.05 6.87
CA ILE A 103 2.30 -24.21 6.19
C ILE A 103 2.83 -23.80 4.81
N PHE A 104 4.11 -24.05 4.58
CA PHE A 104 4.79 -23.72 3.33
C PHE A 104 5.27 -24.97 2.60
N GLN A 105 5.21 -24.96 1.27
CA GLN A 105 5.57 -26.11 0.43
C GLN A 105 7.07 -26.37 0.24
N SER A 106 7.94 -25.48 0.74
CA SER A 106 9.40 -25.65 0.73
C SER A 106 10.11 -24.59 1.58
N PRO A 107 11.40 -24.82 1.96
CA PRO A 107 12.22 -23.80 2.61
C PRO A 107 12.34 -22.50 1.80
N LYS A 108 12.49 -22.57 0.48
CA LYS A 108 12.57 -21.38 -0.37
C LYS A 108 11.25 -20.62 -0.45
N HIS A 109 10.12 -21.33 -0.43
CA HIS A 109 8.79 -20.74 -0.38
C HIS A 109 8.55 -19.97 0.92
N TYR A 110 8.92 -20.58 2.07
CA TYR A 110 8.91 -19.91 3.37
C TYR A 110 9.82 -18.67 3.37
N SER A 111 11.08 -18.81 2.93
CA SER A 111 12.05 -17.70 2.88
C SER A 111 11.52 -16.51 2.08
N SER A 112 10.83 -16.79 0.96
CA SER A 112 10.21 -15.76 0.14
C SER A 112 9.06 -15.05 0.88
N HIS A 113 8.19 -15.76 1.59
CA HIS A 113 7.15 -15.17 2.44
C HIS A 113 7.73 -14.37 3.61
N TYR A 114 8.74 -14.91 4.30
CA TYR A 114 9.44 -14.23 5.38
C TYR A 114 10.07 -12.92 4.92
N LYS A 115 10.59 -12.84 3.69
CA LYS A 115 11.11 -11.59 3.12
C LYS A 115 10.05 -10.48 3.03
N PHE A 116 8.79 -10.84 2.77
CA PHE A 116 7.68 -9.90 2.69
C PHE A 116 7.03 -9.61 4.04
N TYR A 117 6.82 -10.63 4.87
CA TYR A 117 5.98 -10.58 6.07
C TYR A 117 6.72 -10.69 7.40
N GLY A 118 8.00 -11.08 7.39
CA GLY A 118 8.84 -11.20 8.58
C GLY A 118 8.24 -12.13 9.63
N GLU A 119 8.23 -11.68 10.88
CA GLU A 119 7.72 -12.40 12.05
C GLU A 119 6.26 -12.89 11.91
N ALA A 120 5.46 -12.30 11.02
CA ALA A 120 4.09 -12.78 10.81
C ALA A 120 4.02 -14.23 10.31
N VAL A 121 5.08 -14.78 9.71
CA VAL A 121 5.08 -16.16 9.18
C VAL A 121 5.96 -17.14 9.97
N THR A 122 6.60 -16.73 11.07
CA THR A 122 7.61 -17.56 11.75
C THR A 122 7.03 -18.77 12.47
N LYS A 123 5.77 -18.73 12.90
CA LYS A 123 5.05 -19.91 13.39
C LYS A 123 4.65 -20.79 12.22
N HIS A 124 5.52 -21.72 11.83
CA HIS A 124 5.33 -22.47 10.59
C HIS A 124 5.74 -23.95 10.65
N LEU A 125 5.23 -24.68 9.67
CA LEU A 125 5.66 -26.02 9.26
C LEU A 125 6.02 -25.98 7.78
N ILE A 126 7.11 -26.66 7.41
CA ILE A 126 7.48 -26.85 6.00
C ILE A 126 7.09 -28.27 5.60
N MET A 127 6.23 -28.40 4.59
CA MET A 127 5.81 -29.69 4.06
C MET A 127 6.51 -29.99 2.73
N PRO A 128 7.14 -31.16 2.58
CA PRO A 128 7.70 -31.60 1.30
C PRO A 128 6.61 -31.79 0.23
N PRO A 129 7.00 -31.87 -1.06
CA PRO A 129 6.05 -32.01 -2.15
C PRO A 129 5.09 -33.18 -1.96
N THR A 130 3.80 -32.96 -2.22
CA THR A 130 2.76 -33.99 -2.10
C THR A 130 2.83 -34.99 -3.28
N VAL A 131 3.84 -35.86 -3.26
CA VAL A 131 4.03 -36.93 -4.24
C VAL A 131 3.50 -38.24 -3.67
N GLN A 132 2.70 -38.95 -4.45
CA GLN A 132 2.26 -40.31 -4.11
C GLN A 132 3.36 -41.29 -4.54
N VAL A 133 4.34 -41.49 -3.66
CA VAL A 133 5.57 -42.25 -3.96
C VAL A 133 5.26 -43.66 -4.45
N GLU A 134 4.21 -44.28 -3.93
CA GLU A 134 3.74 -45.63 -4.26
C GLU A 134 3.22 -45.75 -5.69
N LYS A 135 2.84 -44.63 -6.33
CA LYS A 135 2.36 -44.60 -7.71
C LYS A 135 3.46 -44.32 -8.73
N LEU A 136 4.66 -43.97 -8.28
CA LEU A 136 5.80 -43.79 -9.18
C LEU A 136 6.13 -45.11 -9.87
N LYS A 137 6.49 -45.04 -11.17
CA LYS A 137 6.80 -46.23 -11.97
C LYS A 137 8.25 -46.18 -12.51
N PRO A 138 9.28 -46.06 -11.65
CA PRO A 138 10.66 -45.99 -12.11
C PRO A 138 11.01 -47.26 -12.91
N SER A 139 11.57 -47.07 -14.10
CA SER A 139 12.01 -48.14 -14.99
C SER A 139 13.53 -48.23 -14.99
N PRO A 140 14.13 -49.44 -14.92
CA PRO A 140 15.57 -49.61 -15.13
C PRO A 140 15.98 -49.30 -16.57
N PHE A 141 15.06 -49.45 -17.53
CA PHE A 141 15.24 -49.03 -18.91
C PHE A 141 14.84 -47.56 -19.06
N LYS A 142 15.82 -46.72 -19.40
CA LYS A 142 15.65 -45.30 -19.66
C LYS A 142 15.72 -44.98 -21.16
N GLN A 143 14.97 -43.97 -21.57
CA GLN A 143 14.93 -43.46 -22.94
C GLN A 143 15.94 -42.33 -23.09
N ASP A 144 17.01 -42.59 -23.84
CA ASP A 144 18.18 -41.72 -23.91
C ASP A 144 18.03 -40.56 -24.91
N HIS A 145 17.08 -40.66 -25.85
CA HIS A 145 16.92 -39.72 -26.96
C HIS A 145 15.58 -38.96 -26.91
N THR A 146 14.92 -38.92 -25.75
CA THR A 146 13.60 -38.29 -25.64
C THR A 146 13.44 -37.51 -24.34
N ILE A 147 13.10 -36.23 -24.46
CA ILE A 147 12.90 -35.32 -23.33
C ILE A 147 11.44 -34.82 -23.34
N PRO A 148 10.63 -35.18 -22.33
CA PRO A 148 9.25 -34.73 -22.25
C PRO A 148 9.12 -33.36 -21.60
N PHE A 149 8.07 -32.62 -21.97
CA PHE A 149 7.57 -31.42 -21.31
C PHE A 149 6.07 -31.60 -21.03
N PHE A 150 5.61 -31.26 -19.82
CA PHE A 150 4.22 -31.49 -19.42
C PHE A 150 3.44 -30.18 -19.24
N GLY A 151 2.34 -30.06 -19.99
CA GLY A 151 1.50 -28.86 -20.08
C GLY A 151 1.95 -27.90 -21.17
N ASP A 152 1.21 -26.79 -21.31
CA ASP A 152 1.48 -25.79 -22.34
C ASP A 152 2.90 -25.22 -22.25
N LEU A 153 3.62 -25.25 -23.37
CA LEU A 153 4.96 -24.70 -23.53
C LEU A 153 4.88 -23.18 -23.51
N ASN A 154 5.22 -22.56 -22.38
CA ASN A 154 5.11 -21.12 -22.17
C ASN A 154 6.30 -20.55 -21.39
N TYR A 155 6.46 -19.24 -21.46
CA TYR A 155 7.54 -18.50 -20.82
C TYR A 155 7.69 -18.81 -19.33
N LEU A 156 6.59 -18.71 -18.56
CA LEU A 156 6.64 -18.89 -17.10
C LEU A 156 7.13 -20.29 -16.71
N LYS A 157 6.70 -21.32 -17.42
CA LYS A 157 7.11 -22.72 -17.14
C LYS A 157 8.52 -23.07 -17.63
N GLY A 158 9.28 -22.11 -18.18
CA GLY A 158 10.62 -22.36 -18.70
C GLY A 158 10.64 -22.84 -20.15
N GLY A 159 9.63 -22.47 -20.94
CA GLY A 159 9.53 -22.86 -22.34
C GLY A 159 10.70 -22.37 -23.19
N ASP A 160 11.20 -21.15 -22.94
CA ASP A 160 12.37 -20.62 -23.66
C ASP A 160 13.63 -21.47 -23.44
N PRO A 161 14.08 -21.72 -22.20
CA PRO A 161 15.19 -22.64 -21.95
C PRO A 161 15.00 -24.05 -22.52
N PHE A 162 13.76 -24.54 -22.62
CA PHE A 162 13.47 -25.85 -23.21
C PHE A 162 13.66 -25.84 -24.74
N VAL A 163 13.19 -24.78 -25.41
CA VAL A 163 13.38 -24.57 -26.85
C VAL A 163 14.84 -24.31 -27.19
N ASP A 164 15.54 -23.49 -26.40
CA ASP A 164 16.97 -23.21 -26.58
C ASP A 164 17.78 -24.52 -26.52
N TYR A 165 17.49 -25.37 -25.52
CA TYR A 165 18.14 -26.68 -25.41
C TYR A 165 17.80 -27.61 -26.59
N ALA A 166 16.60 -27.53 -27.15
CA ALA A 166 16.23 -28.31 -28.33
C ALA A 166 16.98 -27.87 -29.60
N PHE A 167 17.27 -26.59 -29.76
CA PHE A 167 18.13 -26.07 -30.84
C PHE A 167 19.59 -26.54 -30.67
N GLU A 168 20.09 -26.55 -29.43
CA GLU A 168 21.45 -26.98 -29.11
C GLU A 168 21.66 -28.50 -29.31
N HIS A 169 20.56 -29.28 -29.30
CA HIS A 169 20.57 -30.74 -29.34
C HIS A 169 19.64 -31.32 -30.42
N PRO A 170 19.93 -31.12 -31.73
CA PRO A 170 19.09 -31.59 -32.83
C PRO A 170 18.99 -33.13 -32.89
N GLU A 171 19.91 -33.86 -32.27
CA GLU A 171 19.92 -35.33 -32.16
C GLU A 171 18.86 -35.89 -31.20
N LEU A 172 18.33 -35.07 -30.29
CA LEU A 172 17.33 -35.46 -29.30
C LEU A 172 15.91 -35.14 -29.78
N LYS A 173 14.93 -35.94 -29.33
CA LYS A 173 13.50 -35.68 -29.57
C LYS A 173 12.86 -35.04 -28.36
N PHE A 174 12.12 -33.97 -28.59
CA PHE A 174 11.42 -33.24 -27.52
C PHE A 174 9.92 -33.41 -27.69
N ILE A 175 9.25 -33.86 -26.62
CA ILE A 175 7.83 -34.19 -26.67
C ILE A 175 7.07 -33.32 -25.69
N VAL A 176 6.27 -32.39 -26.21
CA VAL A 176 5.44 -31.49 -25.42
C VAL A 176 4.03 -32.07 -25.32
N TYR A 177 3.57 -32.38 -24.11
CA TYR A 177 2.20 -32.78 -23.83
C TYR A 177 1.35 -31.56 -23.45
N GLY A 178 1.04 -30.73 -24.45
CA GLY A 178 0.36 -29.44 -24.32
C GLY A 178 0.42 -28.61 -25.60
N GLU A 179 -0.01 -27.35 -25.55
CA GLU A 179 0.03 -26.43 -26.69
C GLU A 179 1.24 -25.50 -26.67
N ASN A 180 1.66 -25.01 -27.84
CA ASN A 180 2.64 -23.93 -27.94
C ASN A 180 2.01 -22.59 -27.53
N ARG A 181 2.62 -21.89 -26.59
CA ARG A 181 2.25 -20.51 -26.18
C ARG A 181 3.40 -19.52 -26.35
N LEU A 182 4.54 -19.95 -26.89
CA LEU A 182 5.68 -19.09 -27.14
C LEU A 182 5.50 -18.35 -28.47
N ARG A 183 6.00 -17.11 -28.52
CA ARG A 183 5.99 -16.28 -29.73
C ARG A 183 7.39 -16.24 -30.34
N ARG A 184 7.88 -17.42 -30.70
CA ARG A 184 9.19 -17.63 -31.33
C ARG A 184 9.16 -18.88 -32.20
N GLU A 185 10.20 -19.04 -33.01
CA GLU A 185 10.43 -20.24 -33.80
C GLU A 185 10.63 -21.46 -32.90
N ILE A 186 10.09 -22.60 -33.35
CA ILE A 186 10.17 -23.89 -32.66
C ILE A 186 10.94 -24.85 -33.58
N PRO A 187 12.02 -25.51 -33.10
CA PRO A 187 12.80 -26.44 -33.91
C PRO A 187 11.98 -27.69 -34.27
N GLU A 188 12.32 -28.30 -35.41
CA GLU A 188 11.61 -29.45 -35.97
C GLU A 188 11.66 -30.70 -35.08
N ASN A 189 12.64 -30.79 -34.17
CA ASN A 189 12.77 -31.88 -33.21
C ASN A 189 11.84 -31.76 -31.99
N ILE A 190 11.01 -30.70 -31.90
CA ILE A 190 9.90 -30.59 -30.95
C ILE A 190 8.60 -31.07 -31.59
N SER A 191 7.90 -31.98 -30.92
CA SER A 191 6.56 -32.43 -31.30
C SER A 191 5.53 -32.15 -30.20
N PHE A 192 4.31 -31.77 -30.61
CA PHE A 192 3.21 -31.46 -29.70
C PHE A 192 2.17 -32.58 -29.68
N HIS A 193 1.77 -32.96 -28.48
CA HIS A 193 0.81 -34.03 -28.19
C HIS A 193 -0.28 -33.51 -27.26
N LYS A 194 -1.43 -34.18 -27.27
CA LYS A 194 -2.50 -33.84 -26.32
C LYS A 194 -2.01 -34.00 -24.87
N PRO A 195 -2.49 -33.16 -23.94
CA PRO A 195 -2.24 -33.37 -22.51
C PRO A 195 -2.63 -34.78 -22.09
N VAL A 196 -1.81 -35.39 -21.23
CA VAL A 196 -2.02 -36.75 -20.72
C VAL A 196 -2.42 -36.74 -19.24
N ALA A 197 -3.13 -37.78 -18.81
CA ALA A 197 -3.49 -37.96 -17.41
C ALA A 197 -2.24 -38.13 -16.51
N ASN A 198 -2.36 -37.78 -15.23
CA ASN A 198 -1.24 -37.82 -14.28
C ASN A 198 -0.61 -39.22 -14.16
N GLU A 199 -1.41 -40.29 -14.21
CA GLU A 199 -0.92 -41.66 -14.19
C GLU A 199 0.04 -41.93 -15.36
N LYS A 200 -0.26 -41.34 -16.52
CA LYS A 200 0.57 -41.46 -17.71
C LYS A 200 1.83 -40.61 -17.63
N VAL A 201 1.76 -39.44 -16.99
CA VAL A 201 2.94 -38.62 -16.69
C VAL A 201 3.96 -39.43 -15.89
N LEU A 202 3.52 -40.13 -14.84
CA LEU A 202 4.41 -40.96 -14.00
C LEU A 202 5.02 -42.15 -14.76
N GLU A 203 4.29 -42.75 -15.70
CA GLU A 203 4.83 -43.78 -16.62
C GLU A 203 5.93 -43.24 -17.53
N ILE A 204 5.71 -42.06 -18.10
CA ILE A 204 6.67 -41.42 -18.99
C ILE A 204 7.93 -41.06 -18.19
N LEU A 205 7.78 -40.35 -17.06
CA LEU A 205 8.89 -40.00 -16.17
C LEU A 205 9.66 -41.23 -15.68
N GLY A 206 8.95 -42.34 -15.43
CA GLY A 206 9.56 -43.63 -15.09
C GLY A 206 10.61 -44.09 -16.10
N LYS A 207 10.37 -43.84 -17.38
CA LYS A 207 11.25 -44.20 -18.52
C LYS A 207 12.14 -43.06 -18.98
N THR A 208 11.90 -41.81 -18.56
CA THR A 208 12.72 -40.67 -18.96
C THR A 208 14.12 -40.73 -18.34
N LYS A 209 15.17 -40.56 -19.18
CA LYS A 209 16.55 -40.40 -18.71
C LYS A 209 16.80 -38.99 -18.22
N GLN A 210 16.61 -37.99 -19.08
CA GLN A 210 16.90 -36.59 -18.79
C GLN A 210 15.62 -35.75 -18.76
N PHE A 211 15.52 -34.86 -17.77
CA PHE A 211 14.34 -34.01 -17.58
C PHE A 211 14.74 -32.55 -17.34
N ILE A 212 14.15 -31.64 -18.13
CA ILE A 212 14.41 -30.20 -18.05
C ILE A 212 13.28 -29.52 -17.29
N CYS A 213 13.62 -28.81 -16.22
CA CYS A 213 12.68 -28.00 -15.46
C CYS A 213 13.35 -26.68 -15.06
N LYS A 214 13.18 -25.63 -15.86
CA LYS A 214 13.82 -24.32 -15.65
C LYS A 214 12.77 -23.20 -15.63
N PRO A 215 11.82 -23.21 -14.68
CA PRO A 215 10.75 -22.22 -14.65
C PRO A 215 11.32 -20.80 -14.50
N VAL A 216 10.62 -19.83 -15.08
CA VAL A 216 10.97 -18.40 -14.91
C VAL A 216 10.48 -17.90 -13.56
N TRP A 217 9.26 -18.29 -13.16
CA TRP A 217 8.73 -17.91 -11.87
C TRP A 217 9.25 -18.83 -10.75
N PRO A 218 9.41 -18.32 -9.51
CA PRO A 218 9.75 -19.15 -8.34
C PRO A 218 8.60 -20.08 -7.97
N GLU A 219 8.74 -21.39 -8.17
CA GLU A 219 7.73 -22.38 -7.80
C GLU A 219 7.74 -22.68 -6.29
N PRO A 220 6.59 -22.62 -5.58
CA PRO A 220 6.48 -22.94 -4.16
C PRO A 220 6.97 -24.34 -3.82
N SER A 221 6.58 -25.31 -4.65
CA SER A 221 6.93 -26.73 -4.51
C SER A 221 7.69 -27.18 -5.74
N GLY A 222 7.02 -27.40 -6.88
CA GLY A 222 7.62 -28.08 -8.02
C GLY A 222 7.46 -29.60 -7.89
N ARG A 223 6.20 -30.03 -7.72
CA ARG A 223 5.82 -31.45 -7.59
C ARG A 223 6.33 -32.30 -8.76
N LEU A 224 6.20 -31.80 -9.99
CA LEU A 224 6.64 -32.52 -11.18
C LEU A 224 8.17 -32.77 -11.17
N ALA A 225 8.94 -31.79 -10.69
CA ALA A 225 10.38 -31.94 -10.53
C ALA A 225 10.73 -32.98 -9.45
N ALA A 226 9.95 -33.04 -8.36
CA ALA A 226 10.09 -34.09 -7.35
C ALA A 226 9.75 -35.48 -7.93
N GLU A 227 8.66 -35.61 -8.68
CA GLU A 227 8.25 -36.86 -9.35
C GLU A 227 9.31 -37.34 -10.35
N ALA A 228 9.88 -36.44 -11.16
CA ALA A 228 10.94 -36.75 -12.11
C ALA A 228 12.22 -37.22 -11.41
N PHE A 229 12.66 -36.51 -10.37
CA PHE A 229 13.81 -36.89 -9.55
C PHE A 229 13.61 -38.26 -8.89
N LEU A 230 12.46 -38.49 -8.25
CA LEU A 230 12.15 -39.76 -7.59
C LEU A 230 11.97 -40.91 -8.60
N SER A 231 11.65 -40.60 -9.86
CA SER A 231 11.65 -41.56 -10.97
C SER A 231 13.05 -41.87 -11.52
N GLY A 232 14.10 -41.21 -11.02
CA GLY A 232 15.49 -41.43 -11.43
C GLY A 232 15.88 -40.71 -12.71
N CYS A 233 15.30 -39.54 -12.98
CA CYS A 233 15.74 -38.69 -14.09
C CYS A 233 17.01 -37.90 -13.72
N GLU A 234 17.89 -37.70 -14.68
CA GLU A 234 18.96 -36.69 -14.68
C GLU A 234 18.32 -35.31 -14.86
N MET A 235 18.45 -34.46 -13.85
CA MET A 235 17.69 -33.21 -13.76
C MET A 235 18.49 -32.01 -14.28
N ILE A 236 17.99 -31.32 -15.31
CA ILE A 236 18.50 -30.02 -15.75
C ILE A 236 17.57 -28.94 -15.20
N THR A 237 18.04 -28.22 -14.17
CA THR A 237 17.18 -27.33 -13.37
C THR A 237 17.78 -25.95 -13.16
N ASN A 238 17.04 -25.08 -12.47
CA ASN A 238 17.54 -23.81 -11.96
C ASN A 238 17.20 -23.67 -10.47
N ASP A 239 17.59 -22.56 -9.85
CA ASP A 239 17.37 -22.34 -8.42
C ASP A 239 15.89 -22.08 -8.06
N ARG A 240 14.97 -21.98 -9.03
CA ARG A 240 13.61 -21.46 -8.81
C ARG A 240 12.59 -22.51 -8.42
N ILE A 241 13.00 -23.75 -8.19
CA ILE A 241 12.11 -24.87 -7.82
C ILE A 241 12.20 -25.12 -6.32
N GLY A 242 11.09 -24.94 -5.60
CA GLY A 242 11.03 -25.12 -4.15
C GLY A 242 11.51 -26.49 -3.65
N THR A 243 11.20 -27.56 -4.36
CA THR A 243 11.60 -28.95 -4.06
C THR A 243 13.11 -29.04 -3.83
N PHE A 244 13.93 -28.37 -4.65
CA PHE A 244 15.38 -28.46 -4.53
C PHE A 244 15.98 -27.58 -3.42
N SER A 245 15.14 -26.93 -2.61
CA SER A 245 15.59 -26.18 -1.42
C SER A 245 15.57 -26.98 -0.13
N PHE A 246 15.10 -28.23 -0.13
CA PHE A 246 15.25 -29.12 1.02
C PHE A 246 16.67 -29.68 1.09
N ASP A 247 17.17 -29.92 2.31
CA ASP A 247 18.53 -30.36 2.60
C ASP A 247 18.88 -31.76 2.04
N PHE A 248 17.88 -32.53 1.61
CA PHE A 248 18.02 -33.89 1.10
C PHE A 248 18.04 -33.99 -0.43
N TYR A 249 17.80 -32.89 -1.16
CA TYR A 249 18.04 -32.85 -2.59
C TYR A 249 19.44 -32.29 -2.92
N PRO A 250 20.02 -32.65 -4.08
CA PRO A 250 19.56 -33.70 -5.00
C PRO A 250 20.09 -35.09 -4.64
N ASN A 251 20.75 -35.28 -3.49
CA ASN A 251 21.61 -36.45 -3.29
C ASN A 251 21.01 -37.56 -2.40
N ASN A 252 19.89 -37.33 -1.70
CA ASN A 252 19.35 -38.28 -0.73
C ASN A 252 17.88 -38.63 -1.03
N LYS A 253 17.69 -39.47 -2.05
CA LYS A 253 16.38 -39.95 -2.51
C LYS A 253 15.61 -40.73 -1.44
N GLU A 254 16.29 -41.52 -0.64
CA GLU A 254 15.68 -42.32 0.43
C GLU A 254 15.10 -41.43 1.53
N LYS A 255 15.85 -40.40 1.97
CA LYS A 255 15.34 -39.40 2.90
C LYS A 255 14.16 -38.65 2.28
N ALA A 256 14.25 -38.23 1.01
CA ALA A 256 13.14 -37.58 0.32
C ALA A 256 11.84 -38.40 0.36
N ILE A 257 11.92 -39.71 0.08
CA ILE A 257 10.77 -40.62 0.16
C ILE A 257 10.21 -40.70 1.58
N ARG A 258 11.07 -40.87 2.59
CA ARG A 258 10.62 -40.94 3.99
C ARG A 258 9.91 -39.67 4.43
N GLU A 259 10.50 -38.50 4.17
CA GLU A 259 9.94 -37.19 4.52
C GLU A 259 8.58 -36.95 3.83
N ILE A 260 8.47 -37.29 2.54
CA ILE A 260 7.21 -37.15 1.79
C ILE A 260 6.11 -38.04 2.37
N LYS A 261 6.42 -39.29 2.71
CA LYS A 261 5.45 -40.21 3.33
C LYS A 261 5.05 -39.79 4.75
N GLN A 262 5.97 -39.19 5.49
CA GLN A 262 5.75 -38.73 6.86
C GLN A 262 4.97 -37.40 6.94
N ALA A 263 5.00 -36.58 5.89
CA ALA A 263 4.40 -35.25 5.90
C ALA A 263 2.89 -35.19 6.28
N PRO A 264 2.02 -36.11 5.80
CA PRO A 264 0.62 -36.14 6.23
C PRO A 264 0.45 -36.41 7.73
N GLU A 265 1.28 -37.28 8.32
CA GLU A 265 1.27 -37.55 9.76
C GLU A 265 1.68 -36.31 10.55
N ASN A 266 2.79 -35.68 10.17
CA ASN A 266 3.27 -34.44 10.80
C ASN A 266 2.21 -33.33 10.76
N PHE A 267 1.46 -33.22 9.66
CA PHE A 267 0.35 -32.27 9.53
C PHE A 267 -0.76 -32.54 10.56
N TRP A 268 -1.19 -33.80 10.71
CA TRP A 268 -2.23 -34.16 11.67
C TRP A 268 -1.77 -34.09 13.12
N ASP A 269 -0.51 -34.38 13.40
CA ASP A 269 0.08 -34.19 14.74
C ASP A 269 0.09 -32.71 15.13
N ALA A 270 0.38 -31.82 14.17
CA ALA A 270 0.29 -30.39 14.39
C ALA A 270 -1.16 -29.92 14.64
N ILE A 271 -2.14 -30.44 13.89
CA ILE A 271 -3.57 -30.18 14.12
C ILE A 271 -3.98 -30.63 15.52
N LYS A 272 -3.61 -31.86 15.90
CA LYS A 272 -3.89 -32.43 17.21
C LYS A 272 -3.36 -31.50 18.31
N GLY A 273 -2.10 -31.08 18.21
CA GLY A 273 -1.49 -30.16 19.16
C GLY A 273 -2.16 -28.79 19.25
N ILE A 274 -2.80 -28.31 18.18
CA ILE A 274 -3.57 -27.05 18.18
C ILE A 274 -4.93 -27.24 18.87
N LEU A 275 -5.62 -28.34 18.60
CA LEU A 275 -6.92 -28.66 19.21
C LEU A 275 -6.82 -28.97 20.71
N GLU A 276 -5.71 -29.57 21.15
CA GLU A 276 -5.48 -29.95 22.55
C GLU A 276 -5.02 -28.76 23.42
N LYS A 277 -4.40 -27.72 22.83
CA LYS A 277 -3.92 -26.54 23.57
C LYS A 277 -5.05 -25.52 23.77
N LYS A 278 -5.47 -25.32 25.02
CA LYS A 278 -6.51 -24.32 25.38
C LYS A 278 -6.00 -22.90 25.62
N GLU A 279 -4.70 -22.69 25.83
CA GLU A 279 -4.16 -21.34 26.07
C GLU A 279 -2.84 -21.14 25.33
N GLU A 280 -2.82 -20.16 24.42
CA GLU A 280 -1.56 -19.52 24.02
C GLU A 280 -1.19 -18.54 25.13
N LYS A 281 -0.01 -18.71 25.75
CA LYS A 281 0.56 -17.66 26.60
C LYS A 281 0.60 -16.36 25.80
N GLN A 282 0.22 -15.25 26.43
CA GLN A 282 0.43 -13.91 25.85
C GLN A 282 1.89 -13.80 25.40
N GLU A 283 2.09 -13.62 24.10
CA GLU A 283 3.43 -13.41 23.54
C GLU A 283 4.00 -12.11 24.13
N GLN A 284 5.10 -12.26 24.86
CA GLN A 284 5.79 -11.15 25.51
C GLN A 284 6.38 -10.19 24.48
N LYS A 285 6.39 -8.90 24.83
CA LYS A 285 7.25 -7.90 24.20
C LYS A 285 8.67 -8.44 24.18
N ASN A 286 9.29 -8.50 23.00
CA ASN A 286 10.60 -9.15 22.84
C ASN A 286 11.62 -8.30 22.04
N LEU A 287 11.26 -7.07 21.64
CA LEU A 287 12.20 -6.17 20.97
C LEU A 287 13.13 -5.42 21.95
N GLY A 288 12.91 -5.54 23.26
CA GLY A 288 13.74 -4.90 24.28
C GLY A 288 13.73 -3.38 24.18
N LYS A 289 14.89 -2.76 24.40
CA LYS A 289 15.14 -1.34 24.15
C LYS A 289 15.48 -1.12 22.69
N VAL A 290 14.68 -0.28 22.03
CA VAL A 290 14.82 0.00 20.60
C VAL A 290 15.24 1.45 20.37
N LEU A 291 16.27 1.64 19.56
CA LEU A 291 16.65 2.94 19.01
C LEU A 291 16.21 3.03 17.54
N VAL A 292 15.54 4.13 17.18
CA VAL A 292 15.11 4.36 15.80
C VAL A 292 15.70 5.65 15.25
N TYR A 293 16.20 5.57 14.03
CA TYR A 293 16.67 6.72 13.26
C TYR A 293 15.78 7.01 12.06
N LYS A 294 15.73 8.29 11.71
CA LYS A 294 15.30 8.78 10.39
C LYS A 294 16.33 9.78 9.87
N SER A 295 17.56 9.31 9.64
CA SER A 295 18.73 10.18 9.44
C SER A 295 18.79 10.90 8.09
N TYR A 296 18.05 10.43 7.09
CA TYR A 296 18.05 10.98 5.73
C TYR A 296 16.64 11.33 5.27
N GLY A 297 16.49 12.40 4.50
CA GLY A 297 15.20 12.91 3.99
C GLY A 297 14.90 14.34 4.44
N GLY A 298 13.79 14.89 3.95
CA GLY A 298 13.29 16.19 4.40
C GLY A 298 12.48 16.11 5.68
N LEU A 299 12.08 17.26 6.22
CA LEU A 299 11.24 17.36 7.41
C LEU A 299 9.94 16.52 7.30
N GLY A 300 9.33 16.48 6.11
CA GLY A 300 8.13 15.67 5.86
C GLY A 300 8.34 14.16 6.08
N ASP A 301 9.51 13.64 5.72
CA ASP A 301 9.80 12.21 5.85
C ASP A 301 9.90 11.76 7.30
N ILE A 302 10.26 12.66 8.21
CA ILE A 302 10.23 12.39 9.66
C ILE A 302 8.79 12.15 10.10
N PHE A 303 7.86 13.04 9.71
CA PHE A 303 6.44 12.90 10.05
C PHE A 303 5.82 11.63 9.46
N PHE A 304 6.25 11.20 8.28
CA PHE A 304 5.77 9.95 7.69
C PHE A 304 6.21 8.70 8.46
N ALA A 305 7.32 8.76 9.19
CA ALA A 305 7.85 7.62 9.94
C ALA A 305 7.22 7.45 11.33
N ILE A 306 6.74 8.54 11.96
CA ILE A 306 6.13 8.54 13.31
C ILE A 306 5.09 7.42 13.53
N PRO A 307 4.15 7.13 12.60
CA PRO A 307 3.16 6.08 12.82
C PRO A 307 3.78 4.70 13.00
N ALA A 308 4.84 4.42 12.23
CA ALA A 308 5.61 3.19 12.34
C ALA A 308 6.41 3.12 13.64
N ILE A 309 7.02 4.25 14.05
CA ILE A 309 7.76 4.32 15.31
C ILE A 309 6.81 4.05 16.50
N ASN A 310 5.61 4.64 16.48
CA ASN A 310 4.60 4.40 17.50
C ASN A 310 4.18 2.92 17.60
N LYS A 311 4.14 2.21 16.47
CA LYS A 311 3.82 0.77 16.45
C LYS A 311 4.90 -0.10 17.11
N LEU A 312 6.15 0.36 17.19
CA LEU A 312 7.20 -0.36 17.91
C LEU A 312 6.97 -0.35 19.43
N VAL A 313 6.35 0.71 19.97
CA VAL A 313 6.08 0.86 21.42
C VAL A 313 5.22 -0.29 21.96
N ASP A 314 4.30 -0.80 21.13
CA ASP A 314 3.38 -1.88 21.50
C ASP A 314 4.13 -3.19 21.81
N VAL A 315 5.34 -3.38 21.26
CA VAL A 315 6.10 -4.64 21.31
C VAL A 315 7.51 -4.50 21.90
N SER A 316 7.89 -3.28 22.29
CA SER A 316 9.18 -2.95 22.90
C SER A 316 9.04 -2.53 24.36
N GLU A 317 10.09 -2.72 25.15
CA GLU A 317 10.18 -2.20 26.53
C GLU A 317 10.31 -0.68 26.53
N GLN A 318 11.13 -0.16 25.61
CA GLN A 318 11.40 1.26 25.41
C GLN A 318 11.65 1.52 23.93
N VAL A 319 11.24 2.68 23.43
CA VAL A 319 11.56 3.15 22.08
C VAL A 319 12.09 4.58 22.17
N ASP A 320 13.32 4.76 21.72
CA ASP A 320 13.97 6.05 21.61
C ASP A 320 14.04 6.46 20.15
N PHE A 321 13.63 7.68 19.85
CA PHE A 321 13.65 8.26 18.52
C PHE A 321 14.72 9.34 18.43
N ALA A 322 15.79 9.02 17.69
CA ALA A 322 16.90 9.92 17.45
C ALA A 322 16.59 10.89 16.31
N VAL A 323 16.71 12.18 16.59
CA VAL A 323 16.50 13.27 15.62
C VAL A 323 17.64 14.28 15.69
N ALA A 324 17.80 15.07 14.63
CA ALA A 324 18.77 16.15 14.59
C ALA A 324 18.61 17.10 15.81
N PRO A 325 19.71 17.63 16.40
CA PRO A 325 19.68 18.42 17.62
C PRO A 325 18.63 19.55 17.63
N ARG A 326 18.51 20.26 16.51
CA ARG A 326 17.55 21.37 16.33
C ARG A 326 16.07 20.98 16.39
N LEU A 327 15.75 19.69 16.30
CA LEU A 327 14.37 19.16 16.30
C LEU A 327 14.02 18.45 17.61
N VAL A 328 15.00 18.21 18.49
CA VAL A 328 14.81 17.45 19.74
C VAL A 328 13.74 18.10 20.61
N SER A 329 13.84 19.40 20.85
CA SER A 329 12.88 20.16 21.67
C SER A 329 11.45 20.05 21.12
N PHE A 330 11.27 20.35 19.83
CA PHE A 330 9.99 20.23 19.13
C PHE A 330 9.37 18.83 19.26
N PHE A 331 10.10 17.76 18.89
CA PHE A 331 9.54 16.42 18.95
C PHE A 331 9.31 15.94 20.38
N LYS A 332 10.18 16.30 21.33
CA LYS A 332 10.00 15.98 22.75
C LYS A 332 8.72 16.60 23.33
N LYS A 333 8.32 17.78 22.85
CA LYS A 333 7.05 18.44 23.23
C LYS A 333 5.82 17.70 22.70
N HIS A 334 5.92 17.09 21.52
CA HIS A 334 4.76 16.61 20.78
C HIS A 334 4.61 15.08 20.70
N LEU A 335 5.68 14.31 20.90
CA LEU A 335 5.65 12.85 20.97
C LEU A 335 5.60 12.40 22.44
N ASP A 336 4.50 11.73 22.82
CA ASP A 336 4.28 11.24 24.19
C ASP A 336 4.52 9.73 24.34
N LYS A 337 4.55 8.98 23.24
CA LYS A 337 4.74 7.51 23.24
C LYS A 337 6.20 7.05 23.22
N VAL A 338 7.14 7.93 22.87
CA VAL A 338 8.56 7.61 22.67
C VAL A 338 9.46 8.62 23.35
N THR A 339 10.67 8.21 23.70
CA THR A 339 11.70 9.15 24.20
C THR A 339 12.39 9.78 23.00
N VAL A 340 12.41 11.10 22.91
CA VAL A 340 13.16 11.80 21.85
C VAL A 340 14.57 12.11 22.33
N VAL A 341 15.57 11.70 21.54
CA VAL A 341 16.99 11.85 21.86
C VAL A 341 17.74 12.58 20.74
N ASP A 342 18.86 13.19 21.09
CA ASP A 342 19.76 13.82 20.12
C ASP A 342 20.50 12.75 19.31
N GLU A 343 20.38 12.79 17.99
CA GLU A 343 21.02 11.83 17.09
C GLU A 343 22.54 11.75 17.25
N THR A 344 23.21 12.88 17.49
CA THR A 344 24.68 12.92 17.65
C THR A 344 25.12 12.17 18.91
N VAL A 345 24.30 12.21 19.96
CA VAL A 345 24.54 11.49 21.22
C VAL A 345 24.12 10.02 21.11
N ALA A 346 22.98 9.74 20.47
CA ALA A 346 22.49 8.38 20.28
C ALA A 346 23.50 7.50 19.52
N ARG A 347 24.18 8.07 18.52
CA ARG A 347 25.22 7.38 17.75
C ARG A 347 26.42 6.92 18.57
N THR A 348 26.70 7.53 19.72
CA THR A 348 27.80 7.11 20.60
C THR A 348 27.37 6.09 21.66
N THR A 349 26.06 5.81 21.77
CA THR A 349 25.45 4.99 22.82
C THR A 349 24.57 3.87 22.26
N GLU A 350 24.71 3.52 20.98
CA GLU A 350 23.93 2.45 20.32
C GLU A 350 24.04 1.09 21.02
N ASN A 351 25.17 0.83 21.69
CA ASN A 351 25.43 -0.40 22.44
C ASN A 351 24.52 -0.61 23.66
N GLN A 352 23.73 0.39 24.06
CA GLN A 352 22.77 0.32 25.16
C GLN A 352 21.40 -0.23 24.73
N TYR A 353 21.20 -0.43 23.42
CA TYR A 353 19.93 -0.88 22.83
C TYR A 353 20.05 -2.31 22.33
N ASP A 354 18.99 -3.09 22.50
CA ASP A 354 18.88 -4.46 21.99
C ASP A 354 18.69 -4.47 20.47
N ASN A 355 18.00 -3.45 19.95
CA ASN A 355 17.73 -3.30 18.53
C ASN A 355 17.91 -1.84 18.09
N VAL A 356 18.57 -1.65 16.95
CA VAL A 356 18.72 -0.35 16.30
C VAL A 356 18.14 -0.44 14.89
N TYR A 357 17.30 0.51 14.50
CA TYR A 357 16.64 0.53 13.20
C TYR A 357 16.79 1.88 12.50
N GLU A 358 17.14 1.86 11.22
CA GLU A 358 17.21 3.06 10.38
C GLU A 358 16.12 3.07 9.31
N LEU A 359 15.33 4.15 9.30
CA LEU A 359 14.21 4.41 8.39
C LEU A 359 14.54 5.47 7.32
N GLY A 360 15.73 6.07 7.34
CA GLY A 360 16.19 7.14 6.44
C GLY A 360 16.31 6.73 4.97
N ASN A 361 16.37 5.44 4.71
CA ASN A 361 16.57 4.84 3.39
C ASN A 361 15.28 4.66 2.57
N TYR A 362 14.15 5.28 2.96
CA TYR A 362 12.96 5.38 2.10
C TYR A 362 12.78 6.81 1.56
N PRO A 363 12.51 6.97 0.25
CA PRO A 363 12.56 5.92 -0.77
C PRO A 363 13.98 5.39 -0.98
N ALA A 364 14.13 4.09 -1.25
CA ALA A 364 15.43 3.43 -1.40
C ALA A 364 16.16 3.78 -2.72
N PHE A 365 15.96 4.98 -3.26
CA PHE A 365 16.65 5.48 -4.45
C PHE A 365 18.15 5.66 -4.21
N ARG A 366 18.57 5.86 -2.96
CA ARG A 366 19.98 5.98 -2.55
C ARG A 366 20.60 4.68 -2.00
N GLY A 367 19.91 3.54 -2.15
CA GLY A 367 20.41 2.25 -1.63
C GLY A 367 20.01 1.98 -0.17
N TYR A 368 20.65 0.99 0.43
CA TYR A 368 20.48 0.54 1.83
C TYR A 368 21.79 0.69 2.60
N ASP A 369 22.63 1.64 2.19
CA ASP A 369 24.04 1.71 2.61
C ASP A 369 24.22 2.39 3.98
N LEU A 370 23.12 2.79 4.62
CA LEU A 370 23.12 3.27 6.00
C LEU A 370 23.21 2.08 6.96
N PRO A 371 23.99 2.18 8.06
CA PRO A 371 23.94 1.21 9.14
C PRO A 371 22.50 0.99 9.62
N HIS A 372 22.15 -0.26 9.94
CA HIS A 372 20.84 -0.64 10.49
C HIS A 372 19.63 -0.39 9.57
N ALA A 373 19.86 -0.09 8.28
CA ALA A 373 18.79 0.24 7.33
C ALA A 373 17.81 -0.91 7.09
N LEU A 374 16.52 -0.66 7.34
CA LEU A 374 15.47 -1.66 7.11
C LEU A 374 15.11 -1.79 5.64
N LYS A 375 14.86 -3.02 5.18
CA LYS A 375 14.44 -3.30 3.79
C LYS A 375 12.93 -3.22 3.62
N TYR A 376 12.46 -2.19 2.90
CA TYR A 376 11.04 -1.94 2.61
C TYR A 376 10.44 -3.01 1.68
N PRO A 377 9.59 -3.93 2.18
CA PRO A 377 9.08 -5.05 1.41
C PRO A 377 8.11 -4.60 0.30
N THR A 378 7.37 -3.52 0.55
CA THR A 378 6.31 -2.98 -0.31
C THR A 378 6.78 -1.90 -1.27
N HIS A 379 7.98 -1.34 -1.07
CA HIS A 379 8.55 -0.30 -1.94
C HIS A 379 8.56 -0.75 -3.42
N LYS A 380 8.04 0.10 -4.32
CA LYS A 380 7.84 -0.13 -5.77
C LYS A 380 6.88 -1.29 -6.14
N LYS A 381 6.49 -2.13 -5.17
CA LYS A 381 5.63 -3.31 -5.39
C LYS A 381 4.16 -3.04 -5.07
N VAL A 382 3.89 -2.17 -4.11
CA VAL A 382 2.55 -1.75 -3.68
C VAL A 382 2.42 -0.24 -3.89
N LYS A 383 1.31 0.21 -4.48
CA LYS A 383 1.03 1.64 -4.66
C LYS A 383 0.34 2.14 -3.39
N GLN A 384 1.09 2.86 -2.55
CA GLN A 384 0.58 3.40 -1.29
C GLN A 384 1.40 4.62 -0.85
N HIS A 385 0.94 5.27 0.21
CA HIS A 385 1.62 6.38 0.85
C HIS A 385 2.91 5.93 1.58
N ALA A 386 3.89 6.82 1.72
CA ALA A 386 5.17 6.57 2.42
C ALA A 386 4.94 6.08 3.86
N ILE A 387 3.99 6.67 4.57
CA ILE A 387 3.55 6.23 5.91
C ILE A 387 3.30 4.72 5.96
N GLN A 388 2.53 4.21 5.00
CA GLN A 388 2.19 2.79 4.96
C GLN A 388 3.42 1.92 4.65
N HIS A 389 4.36 2.41 3.85
CA HIS A 389 5.62 1.71 3.62
C HIS A 389 6.47 1.59 4.89
N TYR A 390 6.52 2.63 5.72
CA TYR A 390 7.18 2.55 7.03
C TYR A 390 6.48 1.54 7.94
N ILE A 391 5.16 1.63 8.06
CA ILE A 391 4.33 0.72 8.87
C ILE A 391 4.58 -0.72 8.44
N ASP A 392 4.40 -1.05 7.16
CA ASP A 392 4.59 -2.40 6.63
C ASP A 392 6.01 -2.94 6.93
N THR A 393 7.00 -2.07 6.96
CA THR A 393 8.40 -2.44 7.20
C THR A 393 8.65 -2.80 8.67
N VAL A 394 8.23 -1.95 9.60
CA VAL A 394 8.38 -2.26 11.04
C VAL A 394 7.51 -3.44 11.45
N SER A 395 6.39 -3.64 10.75
CA SER A 395 5.49 -4.77 10.96
C SER A 395 6.14 -6.14 10.73
N LYS A 396 7.26 -6.19 9.99
CA LYS A 396 8.03 -7.43 9.83
C LYS A 396 8.83 -7.82 11.06
N LEU A 397 9.11 -6.87 11.95
CA LEU A 397 9.99 -7.06 13.09
C LEU A 397 9.31 -7.82 14.22
N HIS A 398 7.98 -7.77 14.29
CA HIS A 398 7.22 -8.48 15.31
C HIS A 398 5.82 -8.85 14.84
N ARG A 399 5.35 -10.06 15.20
CA ARG A 399 4.05 -10.61 14.78
C ARG A 399 2.87 -9.74 15.24
N ASN A 400 2.96 -9.16 16.45
CA ASN A 400 1.88 -8.39 17.07
C ASN A 400 1.81 -6.91 16.65
N ILE A 401 2.78 -6.41 15.87
CA ILE A 401 2.65 -5.05 15.32
C ILE A 401 1.49 -5.08 14.33
N ASP A 402 0.48 -4.22 14.43
CA ASP A 402 -0.51 -4.09 13.36
C ASP A 402 0.05 -3.25 12.19
N ASN A 403 -0.27 -3.62 10.95
CA ASN A 403 0.11 -2.87 9.75
C ASN A 403 -1.04 -2.02 9.19
N HIS A 404 -2.14 -1.90 9.92
CA HIS A 404 -3.16 -0.89 9.62
C HIS A 404 -2.70 0.49 10.09
N LEU A 405 -2.87 1.48 9.22
CA LEU A 405 -2.79 2.89 9.61
C LEU A 405 -4.09 3.25 10.34
N GLU A 406 -4.04 3.47 11.66
CA GLU A 406 -5.22 3.81 12.47
C GLU A 406 -5.94 5.03 11.91
N ARG A 407 -5.52 6.25 12.28
CA ARG A 407 -6.02 7.56 11.80
C ARG A 407 -5.00 8.64 12.20
N TYR A 408 -5.08 9.83 11.63
CA TYR A 408 -4.44 11.05 12.15
C TYR A 408 -5.28 11.63 13.30
N PRO A 409 -4.75 12.44 14.26
CA PRO A 409 -3.40 13.01 14.39
C PRO A 409 -2.40 12.14 15.16
N TYR A 410 -1.14 12.59 15.15
CA TYR A 410 -0.10 12.12 16.06
C TYR A 410 0.22 13.13 17.17
N PHE A 411 -0.12 14.41 16.98
CA PHE A 411 0.10 15.48 17.94
C PHE A 411 -1.22 16.03 18.49
N LYS A 412 -1.17 16.53 19.72
CA LYS A 412 -2.32 17.15 20.38
C LYS A 412 -2.61 18.53 19.79
N ARG A 413 -3.87 18.77 19.39
CA ARG A 413 -4.35 20.10 18.98
C ARG A 413 -4.60 21.00 20.19
N ASN A 414 -4.54 22.30 19.97
CA ASN A 414 -5.11 23.29 20.86
C ASN A 414 -6.57 23.52 20.47
N SER A 415 -7.51 22.99 21.25
CA SER A 415 -8.95 23.06 20.94
C SER A 415 -9.57 24.44 21.19
N ASN A 416 -8.95 25.28 22.01
CA ASN A 416 -9.47 26.59 22.41
C ASN A 416 -8.39 27.68 22.23
N PRO A 417 -7.97 27.99 20.98
CA PRO A 417 -7.08 29.11 20.75
C PRO A 417 -7.77 30.43 21.15
N LYS A 418 -6.99 31.39 21.67
CA LYS A 418 -7.50 32.71 22.10
C LYS A 418 -8.17 33.47 20.95
N GLU A 419 -7.65 33.31 19.74
CA GLU A 419 -8.16 33.88 18.51
C GLU A 419 -8.42 32.77 17.50
N LYS A 420 -9.37 32.98 16.59
CA LYS A 420 -9.65 32.06 15.49
C LYS A 420 -8.80 32.46 14.29
N TYR A 421 -8.06 31.50 13.75
CA TYR A 421 -7.13 31.77 12.65
C TYR A 421 -6.93 30.56 11.75
N TYR A 422 -6.42 30.83 10.56
CA TYR A 422 -5.88 29.83 9.64
C TYR A 422 -4.40 30.06 9.40
N VAL A 423 -3.72 29.02 8.90
CA VAL A 423 -2.29 29.07 8.62
C VAL A 423 -2.05 28.98 7.12
N VAL A 424 -1.12 29.77 6.61
CA VAL A 424 -0.61 29.67 5.24
C VAL A 424 0.90 29.50 5.29
N HIS A 425 1.42 28.54 4.51
CA HIS A 425 2.85 28.49 4.17
C HIS A 425 3.00 28.60 2.67
N HIS A 426 3.37 29.80 2.19
CA HIS A 426 3.55 30.06 0.77
C HIS A 426 4.92 29.59 0.24
N GLY A 427 5.82 29.17 1.13
CA GLY A 427 7.17 28.75 0.81
C GLY A 427 7.35 27.25 0.56
N ALA A 428 8.59 26.82 0.29
CA ALA A 428 8.94 25.41 0.17
C ALA A 428 10.45 25.20 0.29
N GLY A 429 10.87 24.09 0.92
CA GLY A 429 12.30 23.74 0.99
C GLY A 429 12.95 23.46 -0.38
N PHE A 430 12.16 23.20 -1.42
CA PHE A 430 12.61 23.27 -2.80
C PHE A 430 11.81 24.35 -3.52
N LEU A 431 12.41 25.53 -3.69
CA LEU A 431 11.74 26.75 -4.16
C LEU A 431 10.99 26.58 -5.49
N LEU A 432 11.43 25.67 -6.37
CA LEU A 432 10.76 25.37 -7.64
C LEU A 432 9.41 24.65 -7.49
N LYS A 433 9.01 24.30 -6.26
CA LYS A 433 7.68 23.75 -5.93
C LYS A 433 6.69 24.80 -5.43
N ILE A 434 7.09 26.07 -5.34
CA ILE A 434 6.25 27.15 -4.83
C ILE A 434 5.18 27.52 -5.86
N TRP A 435 3.91 27.38 -5.47
CA TRP A 435 2.81 28.03 -6.20
C TRP A 435 3.01 29.55 -6.18
N PRO A 436 2.80 30.28 -7.29
CA PRO A 436 3.26 31.65 -7.40
C PRO A 436 2.81 32.53 -6.24
N THR A 437 3.75 33.24 -5.63
CA THR A 437 3.54 34.00 -4.39
C THR A 437 2.45 35.05 -4.53
N GLU A 438 2.34 35.68 -5.71
CA GLU A 438 1.28 36.62 -6.04
C GLU A 438 -0.12 36.00 -5.95
N LYS A 439 -0.25 34.70 -6.24
CA LYS A 439 -1.52 33.99 -6.12
C LYS A 439 -1.84 33.64 -4.67
N TYR A 440 -0.83 33.39 -3.83
CA TYR A 440 -1.04 33.28 -2.39
C TYR A 440 -1.52 34.60 -1.79
N ALA A 441 -0.93 35.74 -2.19
CA ALA A 441 -1.39 37.06 -1.74
C ALA A 441 -2.85 37.32 -2.12
N ALA A 442 -3.20 37.10 -3.40
CA ALA A 442 -4.58 37.20 -3.87
C ALA A 442 -5.54 36.23 -3.14
N LEU A 443 -5.11 35.00 -2.86
CA LEU A 443 -5.90 34.04 -2.08
C LEU A 443 -6.15 34.53 -0.65
N ILE A 444 -5.14 35.08 0.03
CA ILE A 444 -5.28 35.59 1.41
C ILE A 444 -6.29 36.75 1.44
N GLU A 445 -6.23 37.68 0.48
CA GLU A 445 -7.21 38.76 0.37
C GLU A 445 -8.63 38.23 0.18
N ARG A 446 -8.82 37.25 -0.72
CA ARG A 446 -10.13 36.60 -0.93
C ARG A 446 -10.61 35.85 0.30
N LEU A 447 -9.72 35.17 1.03
CA LEU A 447 -10.07 34.48 2.27
C LEU A 447 -10.51 35.46 3.36
N HIS A 448 -9.93 36.65 3.42
CA HIS A 448 -10.37 37.68 4.36
C HIS A 448 -11.78 38.19 4.04
N GLU A 449 -12.14 38.32 2.75
CA GLU A 449 -13.50 38.68 2.33
C GLU A 449 -14.52 37.60 2.72
N ILE A 450 -14.14 36.32 2.59
CA ILE A 450 -15.01 35.17 2.92
C ILE A 450 -15.10 34.97 4.45
N PHE A 451 -13.99 35.17 5.16
CA PHE A 451 -13.85 34.92 6.60
C PHE A 451 -13.27 36.14 7.34
N PRO A 452 -14.03 37.25 7.46
CA PRO A 452 -13.53 38.52 7.97
C PRO A 452 -13.06 38.47 9.43
N ASN A 453 -13.56 37.50 10.21
CA ASN A 453 -13.24 37.33 11.63
C ASN A 453 -12.01 36.44 11.88
N LEU A 454 -11.43 35.84 10.84
CA LEU A 454 -10.25 35.00 10.99
C LEU A 454 -8.97 35.81 10.84
N LYS A 455 -8.02 35.60 11.75
CA LYS A 455 -6.63 36.01 11.53
C LYS A 455 -5.94 35.05 10.56
N CYS A 456 -4.91 35.53 9.88
CA CYS A 456 -4.05 34.71 9.03
C CYS A 456 -2.65 34.67 9.63
N LYS A 457 -2.19 33.47 9.99
CA LYS A 457 -0.80 33.25 10.40
C LYS A 457 0.00 32.76 9.19
N ILE A 458 0.95 33.56 8.75
CA ILE A 458 1.82 33.23 7.61
C ILE A 458 3.13 32.69 8.16
N ILE A 459 3.41 31.41 7.92
CA ILE A 459 4.74 30.85 8.18
C ILE A 459 5.67 31.35 7.08
N LYS A 460 6.81 31.94 7.46
CA LYS A 460 7.81 32.50 6.53
C LYS A 460 9.21 32.12 7.01
N GLY A 461 9.86 31.21 6.28
CA GLY A 461 11.27 30.89 6.48
C GLY A 461 12.21 31.97 5.94
N PRO A 462 13.51 31.92 6.26
CA PRO A 462 14.48 32.92 5.82
C PRO A 462 14.67 32.99 4.30
N ASP A 463 14.50 31.86 3.61
CA ASP A 463 14.65 31.74 2.15
C ASP A 463 13.31 31.77 1.41
N ASP A 464 12.18 31.92 2.13
CA ASP A 464 10.87 31.97 1.50
C ASP A 464 10.67 33.32 0.77
N PRO A 465 9.96 33.35 -0.38
CA PRO A 465 9.78 34.58 -1.16
C PRO A 465 9.13 35.72 -0.38
N ASP A 466 9.35 36.95 -0.81
CA ASP A 466 8.63 38.07 -0.21
C ASP A 466 7.17 38.12 -0.71
N ILE A 467 6.23 37.79 0.18
CA ILE A 467 4.79 37.88 -0.09
C ILE A 467 4.24 39.29 0.10
N GLU A 468 4.89 40.13 0.90
CA GLU A 468 4.38 41.44 1.29
C GLU A 468 4.23 42.38 0.09
N SER A 469 5.21 42.33 -0.84
CA SER A 469 5.19 43.11 -2.08
C SER A 469 4.04 42.81 -3.05
N TYR A 470 3.27 41.74 -2.83
CA TYR A 470 2.16 41.33 -3.71
C TYR A 470 0.77 41.67 -3.17
N PHE A 471 0.63 42.14 -1.94
CA PHE A 471 -0.68 42.57 -1.43
C PHE A 471 -1.12 43.88 -2.08
N SER A 472 -2.41 43.98 -2.43
CA SER A 472 -3.00 45.18 -3.02
C SER A 472 -3.20 46.31 -2.00
N LYS A 473 -3.21 45.96 -0.70
CA LYS A 473 -3.44 46.86 0.43
C LYS A 473 -2.84 46.28 1.71
N GLU A 474 -2.69 47.12 2.73
CA GLU A 474 -2.29 46.67 4.06
C GLU A 474 -3.39 45.81 4.71
N LEU A 475 -3.00 44.69 5.31
CA LEU A 475 -3.91 43.72 5.91
C LEU A 475 -3.64 43.59 7.43
N THR A 476 -4.53 44.13 8.26
CA THR A 476 -4.38 44.18 9.73
C THR A 476 -4.64 42.84 10.45
N HIS A 477 -5.02 41.80 9.70
CA HIS A 477 -5.34 40.48 10.23
C HIS A 477 -4.20 39.47 10.07
N LEU A 478 -3.05 39.88 9.53
CA LEU A 478 -1.88 39.04 9.32
C LEU A 478 -0.97 38.98 10.55
N GLU A 479 -0.40 37.82 10.80
CA GLU A 479 0.68 37.58 11.78
C GLU A 479 1.76 36.72 11.11
N TYR A 480 3.01 37.17 11.13
CA TYR A 480 4.13 36.42 10.54
C TYR A 480 4.80 35.53 11.58
N ILE A 481 4.91 34.24 11.27
CA ILE A 481 5.61 33.24 12.06
C ILE A 481 6.97 32.98 11.41
N THR A 482 8.00 33.67 11.90
CA THR A 482 9.39 33.61 11.40
C THR A 482 10.33 32.87 12.35
N GLY A 483 9.79 32.36 13.46
CA GLY A 483 10.53 31.66 14.49
C GLY A 483 10.85 30.19 14.17
N GLY A 484 11.16 29.43 15.23
CA GLY A 484 11.59 28.04 15.14
C GLY A 484 10.46 27.05 14.91
N MET A 485 10.78 25.75 14.99
CA MET A 485 9.79 24.68 14.85
C MET A 485 8.75 24.71 15.98
N GLU A 486 9.12 25.21 17.16
CA GLU A 486 8.22 25.43 18.28
C GLU A 486 7.12 26.43 17.92
N ASP A 487 7.47 27.58 17.34
CA ASP A 487 6.52 28.62 16.93
C ASP A 487 5.61 28.12 15.79
N VAL A 488 6.19 27.40 14.83
CA VAL A 488 5.45 26.71 13.77
C VAL A 488 4.45 25.70 14.35
N GLY A 489 4.88 24.91 15.33
CA GLY A 489 4.04 23.93 16.02
C GLY A 489 2.88 24.58 16.77
N GLU A 490 3.13 25.68 17.46
CA GLU A 490 2.11 26.44 18.19
C GLU A 490 1.09 27.09 17.24
N ALA A 491 1.57 27.71 16.15
CA ALA A 491 0.69 28.21 15.11
C ALA A 491 -0.19 27.07 14.55
N MET A 492 0.40 25.93 14.19
CA MET A 492 -0.35 24.82 13.60
C MET A 492 -1.34 24.16 14.57
N ALA A 493 -1.00 24.02 15.85
CA ALA A 493 -1.81 23.30 16.83
C ALA A 493 -3.23 23.89 17.00
N GLY A 494 -3.40 25.21 16.87
CA GLY A 494 -4.68 25.90 16.97
C GLY A 494 -5.32 26.29 15.63
N ALA A 495 -4.69 25.98 14.50
CA ALA A 495 -5.18 26.38 13.19
C ALA A 495 -6.52 25.71 12.84
N LEU A 496 -7.46 26.48 12.26
CA LEU A 496 -8.71 25.95 11.75
C LEU A 496 -8.53 25.19 10.42
N PHE A 497 -7.61 25.67 9.59
CA PHE A 497 -7.19 25.00 8.37
C PHE A 497 -5.79 25.50 7.97
N HIS A 498 -5.13 24.75 7.10
CA HIS A 498 -3.83 25.06 6.54
C HIS A 498 -3.86 25.03 5.00
N ILE A 499 -3.14 25.94 4.37
CA ILE A 499 -2.91 25.93 2.92
C ILE A 499 -1.41 26.07 2.67
N GLY A 500 -0.84 25.18 1.86
CA GLY A 500 0.57 25.28 1.51
C GLY A 500 1.01 24.39 0.36
N ASN A 501 2.29 24.51 0.01
CA ASN A 501 2.90 23.74 -1.07
C ASN A 501 3.24 22.29 -0.64
N ASP A 502 3.73 21.50 -1.61
CA ASP A 502 4.48 20.24 -1.39
C ASP A 502 5.79 20.50 -0.60
N ALA A 503 5.64 20.72 0.71
CA ALA A 503 6.69 21.14 1.62
C ALA A 503 6.54 20.51 3.01
N GLY A 504 7.66 20.45 3.75
CA GLY A 504 7.73 19.91 5.12
C GLY A 504 6.69 20.49 6.07
N ILE A 505 6.40 21.80 5.98
CA ILE A 505 5.45 22.50 6.85
C ILE A 505 4.01 22.00 6.66
N THR A 506 3.61 21.68 5.42
CA THR A 506 2.29 21.09 5.16
C THR A 506 2.13 19.73 5.83
N HIS A 507 3.21 18.98 6.06
CA HIS A 507 3.16 17.73 6.83
C HIS A 507 3.08 17.97 8.34
N VAL A 508 3.54 19.12 8.86
CA VAL A 508 3.32 19.53 10.25
C VAL A 508 1.81 19.69 10.49
N ALA A 509 1.09 20.33 9.55
CA ALA A 509 -0.38 20.43 9.60
C ALA A 509 -1.04 19.06 9.72
N GLY A 510 -0.53 18.09 8.96
CA GLY A 510 -0.98 16.70 9.02
C GLY A 510 -0.74 16.01 10.35
N ALA A 511 0.41 16.25 10.98
CA ALA A 511 0.73 15.68 12.29
C ALA A 511 -0.26 16.14 13.38
N PHE A 512 -0.74 17.38 13.29
CA PHE A 512 -1.81 17.93 14.14
C PHE A 512 -3.23 17.60 13.64
N ASN A 513 -3.39 16.89 12.53
CA ASN A 513 -4.68 16.64 11.85
C ASN A 513 -5.47 17.94 11.60
N VAL A 514 -4.76 18.98 11.13
CA VAL A 514 -5.36 20.24 10.68
C VAL A 514 -5.95 20.02 9.29
N PRO A 515 -7.23 20.39 9.05
CA PRO A 515 -7.81 20.33 7.71
C PRO A 515 -6.96 21.10 6.70
N SER A 516 -6.52 20.46 5.62
CA SER A 516 -5.43 20.99 4.79
C SER A 516 -5.72 20.99 3.28
N VAL A 517 -5.19 21.99 2.59
CA VAL A 517 -5.09 22.00 1.12
C VAL A 517 -3.61 22.03 0.73
N GLY A 518 -3.16 20.99 0.05
CA GLY A 518 -1.78 20.87 -0.44
C GLY A 518 -1.69 21.15 -1.94
N ILE A 519 -0.80 22.06 -2.34
CA ILE A 519 -0.60 22.44 -3.75
C ILE A 519 0.67 21.79 -4.30
N TYR A 520 0.49 20.99 -5.36
CA TYR A 520 1.51 20.17 -6.00
C TYR A 520 1.68 20.56 -7.46
N GLY A 521 2.92 20.50 -7.94
CA GLY A 521 3.29 20.90 -9.28
C GLY A 521 4.22 19.89 -9.96
N PRO A 522 5.54 20.17 -10.02
CA PRO A 522 6.48 19.32 -10.73
C PRO A 522 6.55 17.90 -10.15
N THR A 523 6.47 17.82 -8.83
CA THR A 523 6.28 16.59 -8.07
C THR A 523 4.79 16.40 -7.82
N GLY A 524 4.23 15.29 -8.31
CA GLY A 524 2.87 14.90 -7.97
C GLY A 524 2.78 14.38 -6.54
N PRO A 525 1.59 14.36 -5.93
CA PRO A 525 1.41 13.97 -4.54
C PRO A 525 1.85 12.52 -4.28
N GLY A 526 1.57 11.58 -5.20
CA GLY A 526 2.14 10.23 -5.18
C GLY A 526 2.22 9.58 -3.80
N SER A 527 3.41 9.11 -3.41
CA SER A 527 3.66 8.52 -2.09
C SER A 527 3.95 9.53 -0.98
N TRP A 528 4.04 10.83 -1.29
CA TRP A 528 4.45 11.89 -0.35
C TRP A 528 3.40 13.01 -0.23
N GLY A 529 2.15 12.72 -0.56
CA GLY A 529 1.06 13.68 -0.43
C GLY A 529 0.95 14.16 1.02
N SER A 530 0.47 15.39 1.22
CA SER A 530 0.09 15.83 2.55
C SER A 530 -0.98 14.87 3.09
N PHE A 531 -1.04 14.77 4.40
CA PHE A 531 -1.94 13.84 5.06
C PHE A 531 -2.71 14.58 6.13
N ALA A 532 -4.00 14.30 6.24
CA ALA A 532 -4.87 14.62 7.37
C ALA A 532 -6.14 13.80 7.14
N GLU A 533 -7.01 13.70 8.14
CA GLU A 533 -8.34 13.11 7.99
C GLU A 533 -9.14 13.86 6.91
N TYR A 534 -9.04 15.18 6.89
CA TYR A 534 -9.63 16.05 5.88
C TYR A 534 -8.53 16.79 5.13
N ASN A 535 -8.22 16.32 3.93
CA ASN A 535 -7.16 16.87 3.09
C ASN A 535 -7.58 16.84 1.62
N GLU A 536 -7.28 17.91 0.89
CA GLU A 536 -7.44 17.96 -0.56
C GLU A 536 -6.08 18.27 -1.20
N LEU A 537 -5.71 17.46 -2.21
CA LEU A 537 -4.42 17.54 -2.90
C LEU A 537 -4.65 18.08 -4.31
N ILE A 538 -4.20 19.30 -4.57
CA ILE A 538 -4.27 19.89 -5.90
C ILE A 538 -2.99 19.53 -6.65
N TRP A 539 -3.12 18.77 -7.73
CA TRP A 539 -2.03 18.60 -8.69
C TRP A 539 -2.39 19.29 -10.01
N GLY A 540 -1.69 20.38 -10.33
CA GLY A 540 -2.01 21.22 -11.48
C GLY A 540 -1.47 20.71 -12.83
N LYS A 541 -0.94 19.48 -12.88
CA LYS A 541 -0.42 18.92 -14.13
C LYS A 541 -1.55 18.56 -15.10
N GLN A 542 -1.84 19.43 -16.06
CA GLN A 542 -2.70 19.15 -17.22
C GLN A 542 -1.88 18.86 -18.49
N GLY A 543 -2.55 18.29 -19.51
CA GLY A 543 -2.03 17.57 -20.69
C GLY A 543 -1.06 18.26 -21.65
N VAL A 544 -0.29 19.25 -21.21
CA VAL A 544 0.78 19.92 -21.98
C VAL A 544 2.19 19.47 -21.58
N CYS A 545 2.35 18.76 -20.45
CA CYS A 545 3.64 18.22 -20.03
C CYS A 545 3.96 16.89 -20.74
N ASN A 546 4.49 16.97 -21.96
CA ASN A 546 4.88 15.78 -22.75
C ASN A 546 6.18 15.10 -22.26
N LEU A 547 6.99 15.80 -21.47
CA LEU A 547 8.18 15.25 -20.84
C LEU A 547 7.88 14.76 -19.41
N ARG A 548 8.49 13.63 -19.05
CA ARG A 548 8.47 13.16 -17.65
C ARG A 548 9.26 14.14 -16.80
N CYS A 549 8.59 14.78 -15.85
CA CYS A 549 9.20 15.69 -14.87
C CYS A 549 10.15 14.90 -13.95
N ASN A 550 11.46 14.98 -14.22
CA ASN A 550 12.56 14.52 -13.38
C ASN A 550 13.32 15.75 -12.83
N TYR A 551 14.37 15.55 -12.05
CA TYR A 551 15.09 16.68 -11.43
C TYR A 551 15.60 17.70 -12.47
N ASP A 552 16.18 17.23 -13.57
CA ASP A 552 16.69 18.09 -14.65
C ASP A 552 15.57 18.91 -15.30
N VAL A 553 14.43 18.29 -15.58
CA VAL A 553 13.26 18.99 -16.14
C VAL A 553 12.74 20.03 -15.16
N ILE A 554 12.73 19.74 -13.85
CA ILE A 554 12.26 20.71 -12.84
C ILE A 554 13.16 21.94 -12.84
N LEU A 555 14.48 21.75 -12.83
CA LEU A 555 15.47 22.84 -12.80
C LEU A 555 15.38 23.75 -14.03
N ASN A 556 15.05 23.19 -15.19
CA ASN A 556 15.04 23.92 -16.47
C ASN A 556 13.63 24.30 -16.96
N CYS A 557 12.57 23.98 -16.21
CA CYS A 557 11.21 24.36 -16.57
C CYS A 557 10.91 25.76 -16.01
N GLU A 558 11.02 26.78 -16.88
CA GLU A 558 10.73 28.17 -16.51
C GLU A 558 9.23 28.38 -16.22
N HIS A 559 8.37 27.91 -17.12
CA HIS A 559 6.93 28.17 -17.05
C HIS A 559 6.28 27.54 -15.81
N ARG A 560 6.69 26.33 -15.41
CA ARG A 560 6.04 25.53 -14.34
C ARG A 560 4.51 25.54 -14.46
N ILE A 561 3.97 25.27 -15.66
CA ILE A 561 2.51 25.27 -15.92
C ILE A 561 1.72 24.40 -14.94
N CYS A 562 2.34 23.34 -14.41
CA CYS A 562 1.76 22.49 -13.36
C CYS A 562 1.47 23.20 -12.04
N LEU A 563 2.07 24.36 -11.78
CA LEU A 563 1.77 25.26 -10.67
C LEU A 563 1.01 26.48 -11.16
N THR A 564 1.49 27.14 -12.23
CA THR A 564 0.91 28.41 -12.68
C THR A 564 -0.50 28.26 -13.27
N SER A 565 -0.91 27.06 -13.72
CA SER A 565 -2.31 26.79 -14.11
C SER A 565 -3.27 26.63 -12.93
N VAL A 566 -2.77 26.42 -11.71
CA VAL A 566 -3.63 26.38 -10.52
C VAL A 566 -4.09 27.80 -10.22
N THR A 567 -5.39 28.04 -10.27
CA THR A 567 -6.05 29.33 -9.99
C THR A 567 -6.40 29.47 -8.51
N VAL A 568 -6.67 30.69 -8.06
CA VAL A 568 -7.12 30.96 -6.68
C VAL A 568 -8.46 30.28 -6.41
N GLU A 569 -9.35 30.31 -7.39
CA GLU A 569 -10.68 29.69 -7.39
C GLU A 569 -10.57 28.18 -7.17
N ARG A 570 -9.61 27.51 -7.83
CA ARG A 570 -9.38 26.08 -7.64
C ARG A 570 -8.90 25.74 -6.24
N VAL A 571 -8.10 26.62 -5.62
CA VAL A 571 -7.66 26.45 -4.22
C VAL A 571 -8.83 26.67 -3.26
N LEU A 572 -9.68 27.68 -3.51
CA LEU A 572 -10.89 27.94 -2.73
C LEU A 572 -11.90 26.77 -2.84
N GLU A 573 -12.11 26.21 -4.03
CA GLU A 573 -12.97 25.03 -4.22
C GLU A 573 -12.46 23.85 -3.39
N ALA A 574 -11.16 23.57 -3.42
CA ALA A 574 -10.56 22.53 -2.61
C ALA A 574 -10.73 22.81 -1.10
N LEU A 575 -10.51 24.05 -0.66
CA LEU A 575 -10.74 24.45 0.72
C LEU A 575 -12.20 24.24 1.13
N TYR A 576 -13.16 24.59 0.27
CA TYR A 576 -14.58 24.40 0.52
C TYR A 576 -14.92 22.92 0.73
N LYS A 577 -14.39 22.04 -0.12
CA LYS A 577 -14.52 20.57 0.04
C LYS A 577 -13.97 20.10 1.39
N VAL A 578 -12.81 20.60 1.82
CA VAL A 578 -12.20 20.28 3.11
C VAL A 578 -13.06 20.76 4.29
N LEU A 579 -13.38 22.06 4.32
CA LEU A 579 -14.07 22.69 5.44
C LEU A 579 -15.47 22.12 5.64
N GLN A 580 -16.19 21.85 4.55
CA GLN A 580 -17.52 21.25 4.59
C GLN A 580 -17.51 19.88 5.28
N LYS A 581 -16.49 19.07 5.02
CA LYS A 581 -16.32 17.74 5.63
C LYS A 581 -15.81 17.82 7.06
N ALA A 582 -14.87 18.73 7.34
CA ALA A 582 -14.19 18.85 8.63
C ALA A 582 -15.08 19.46 9.74
N TYR A 583 -16.01 20.34 9.39
CA TYR A 583 -16.81 21.10 10.35
C TYR A 583 -18.32 20.87 10.16
N LYS A 584 -18.75 19.62 10.30
CA LYS A 584 -20.16 19.21 10.09
C LYS A 584 -21.13 19.92 11.04
N ASP A 585 -20.72 20.10 12.29
CA ASP A 585 -21.60 20.56 13.38
C ASP A 585 -21.59 22.09 13.57
N ARG A 586 -20.87 22.84 12.73
CA ARG A 586 -20.86 24.30 12.79
C ARG A 586 -22.02 24.90 12.00
N PRO A 587 -22.52 26.10 12.36
CA PRO A 587 -23.42 26.87 11.50
C PRO A 587 -22.83 27.04 10.11
N ARG A 588 -23.66 26.97 9.07
CA ARG A 588 -23.22 26.92 7.67
C ARG A 588 -23.89 28.01 6.84
N SER A 589 -23.15 28.52 5.87
CA SER A 589 -23.64 29.39 4.82
C SER A 589 -23.54 28.66 3.50
N VAL A 590 -24.57 28.78 2.65
CA VAL A 590 -24.50 28.26 1.29
C VAL A 590 -23.62 29.20 0.46
N THR A 591 -22.68 28.64 -0.29
CA THR A 591 -21.76 29.40 -1.13
C THR A 591 -21.65 28.74 -2.50
N VAL A 592 -21.59 29.54 -3.56
CA VAL A 592 -21.36 29.05 -4.93
C VAL A 592 -19.94 28.51 -5.06
N ASN A 593 -19.78 27.44 -5.84
CA ASN A 593 -18.46 26.97 -6.21
C ASN A 593 -17.67 28.08 -6.93
N PRO A 594 -16.48 28.46 -6.45
CA PRO A 594 -15.69 29.55 -7.04
C PRO A 594 -15.21 29.25 -8.47
N MET A 595 -15.20 27.98 -8.89
CA MET A 595 -14.87 27.55 -10.26
C MET A 595 -16.09 27.54 -11.21
N LEU A 596 -17.29 27.86 -10.73
CA LEU A 596 -18.50 27.82 -11.53
C LEU A 596 -18.53 28.99 -12.51
N GLU A 597 -18.62 28.68 -13.80
CA GLU A 597 -18.95 29.65 -14.84
C GLU A 597 -20.44 29.53 -15.19
N ILE A 598 -21.11 30.68 -15.29
CA ILE A 598 -22.54 30.75 -15.61
C ILE A 598 -22.70 31.57 -16.88
N LYS A 599 -23.30 30.97 -17.91
CA LYS A 599 -23.71 31.66 -19.14
C LYS A 599 -25.22 31.70 -19.22
N GLU A 600 -25.79 32.88 -19.03
CA GLU A 600 -27.24 33.07 -19.08
C GLU A 600 -27.76 33.23 -20.50
N GLY A 601 -28.80 32.47 -20.82
CA GLY A 601 -29.61 32.61 -22.03
C GLY A 601 -30.98 33.21 -21.75
N LYS A 602 -31.79 33.29 -22.82
CA LYS A 602 -33.18 33.78 -22.72
C LYS A 602 -34.10 32.75 -22.06
N LYS A 603 -33.93 31.48 -22.39
CA LYS A 603 -34.78 30.36 -21.92
C LYS A 603 -34.03 29.33 -21.10
N ASP A 604 -32.74 29.54 -20.88
CA ASP A 604 -31.85 28.58 -20.22
C ASP A 604 -30.68 29.28 -19.51
N CYS A 605 -29.95 28.54 -18.69
CA CYS A 605 -28.56 28.84 -18.32
C CYS A 605 -27.68 27.61 -18.52
N LEU A 606 -26.48 27.85 -19.04
CA LEU A 606 -25.41 26.85 -19.10
C LEU A 606 -24.46 27.08 -17.93
N LEU A 607 -24.35 26.08 -17.06
CA LEU A 607 -23.35 26.03 -16.00
C LEU A 607 -22.16 25.20 -16.48
N THR A 608 -20.95 25.74 -16.36
CA THR A 608 -19.72 25.01 -16.67
C THR A 608 -18.88 24.90 -15.41
N LEU A 609 -18.49 23.67 -15.05
CA LEU A 609 -17.66 23.40 -13.88
C LEU A 609 -16.65 22.30 -14.19
N ASN A 610 -15.36 22.60 -14.06
CA ASN A 610 -14.28 21.63 -14.30
C ASN A 610 -14.31 20.91 -15.67
N GLY A 611 -14.95 21.52 -16.67
CA GLY A 611 -15.15 20.95 -18.02
C GLY A 611 -16.46 20.19 -18.20
N ASP A 612 -17.23 19.97 -17.13
CA ASP A 612 -18.60 19.45 -17.21
C ASP A 612 -19.58 20.60 -17.49
N GLU A 613 -20.59 20.32 -18.30
CA GLU A 613 -21.62 21.26 -18.72
C GLU A 613 -23.01 20.81 -18.25
N PHE A 614 -23.73 21.71 -17.57
CA PHE A 614 -25.11 21.48 -17.12
C PHE A 614 -26.01 22.55 -17.73
N LEU A 615 -26.91 22.13 -18.62
CA LEU A 615 -27.93 23.00 -19.19
C LEU A 615 -29.19 22.93 -18.32
N ILE A 616 -29.69 24.10 -17.90
CA ILE A 616 -30.94 24.21 -17.16
C ILE A 616 -31.89 25.08 -17.99
N GLU A 617 -33.03 24.52 -18.36
CA GLU A 617 -34.10 25.25 -19.06
C GLU A 617 -35.03 25.91 -18.03
N TYR A 618 -35.40 27.16 -18.28
CA TYR A 618 -36.35 27.89 -17.47
C TYR A 618 -37.78 27.53 -17.90
N ASN A 619 -38.59 27.08 -16.93
CA ASN A 619 -40.01 26.86 -17.16
C ASN A 619 -40.79 28.18 -17.27
N ASP A 620 -40.34 29.21 -16.53
CA ASP A 620 -40.92 30.56 -16.54
C ASP A 620 -39.89 31.63 -16.06
N GLU A 621 -40.28 32.90 -16.14
CA GLU A 621 -39.46 34.03 -15.68
C GLU A 621 -39.26 34.05 -14.14
N ALA A 622 -40.13 33.39 -13.38
CA ALA A 622 -39.99 33.34 -11.92
C ALA A 622 -38.86 32.38 -11.51
N MET A 623 -38.77 31.20 -12.14
CA MET A 623 -37.68 30.25 -11.99
C MET A 623 -36.33 30.88 -12.36
N LYS A 624 -36.29 31.63 -13.48
CA LYS A 624 -35.09 32.37 -13.89
C LYS A 624 -34.60 33.30 -12.78
N LYS A 625 -35.48 34.16 -12.24
CA LYS A 625 -35.13 35.09 -11.15
C LYS A 625 -34.68 34.38 -9.88
N GLN A 626 -35.29 33.24 -9.55
CA GLN A 626 -34.90 32.43 -8.39
C GLN A 626 -33.50 31.85 -8.53
N LEU A 627 -33.14 31.32 -9.71
CA LEU A 627 -31.80 30.81 -9.98
C LEU A 627 -30.75 31.92 -9.99
N GLN A 628 -31.06 33.08 -10.57
CA GLN A 628 -30.19 34.26 -10.50
C GLN A 628 -29.91 34.67 -9.05
N THR A 629 -30.96 34.78 -8.24
CA THR A 629 -30.84 35.08 -6.81
C THR A 629 -30.02 34.01 -6.07
N LEU A 630 -30.16 32.73 -6.45
CA LEU A 630 -29.42 31.62 -5.84
C LEU A 630 -27.92 31.74 -6.08
N PHE A 631 -27.51 32.12 -7.28
CA PHE A 631 -26.09 32.23 -7.59
C PHE A 631 -25.48 33.57 -7.13
N GLU A 632 -26.27 34.63 -7.06
CA GLU A 632 -25.81 35.93 -6.54
C GLU A 632 -25.73 35.98 -5.01
N ASN A 633 -26.74 35.43 -4.33
CA ASN A 633 -26.83 35.40 -2.87
C ASN A 633 -27.48 34.09 -2.38
N PRO A 634 -26.73 32.98 -2.38
CA PRO A 634 -27.27 31.67 -2.01
C PRO A 634 -27.87 31.62 -0.61
N SER A 635 -27.36 32.44 0.31
CA SER A 635 -27.80 32.51 1.70
C SER A 635 -29.15 33.23 1.89
N ALA A 636 -29.59 34.02 0.90
CA ALA A 636 -30.87 34.73 0.96
C ALA A 636 -32.09 33.85 0.61
N ILE A 637 -31.87 32.63 0.12
CA ILE A 637 -32.97 31.75 -0.30
C ILE A 637 -33.57 31.03 0.89
N ASN A 638 -34.57 31.66 1.49
CA ASN A 638 -35.52 31.02 2.40
C ASN A 638 -36.79 30.66 1.63
N SER A 639 -36.70 29.61 0.81
CA SER A 639 -37.79 29.23 -0.10
C SER A 639 -38.56 28.01 0.42
N LYS A 640 -39.88 28.16 0.57
CA LYS A 640 -40.83 27.04 0.75
C LYS A 640 -41.12 26.27 -0.55
N ASN A 641 -40.53 26.67 -1.68
CA ASN A 641 -40.73 26.03 -2.98
C ASN A 641 -39.94 24.71 -3.04
N GLN A 642 -40.65 23.59 -3.21
CA GLN A 642 -40.08 22.24 -3.23
C GLN A 642 -39.12 22.00 -4.41
N ASP A 643 -39.39 22.57 -5.58
CA ASP A 643 -38.56 22.38 -6.78
C ASP A 643 -37.20 23.07 -6.63
N LEU A 644 -37.18 24.27 -6.02
CA LEU A 644 -35.93 24.97 -5.73
C LEU A 644 -35.10 24.24 -4.67
N GLN A 645 -35.75 23.62 -3.67
CA GLN A 645 -35.05 22.79 -2.68
C GLN A 645 -34.44 21.53 -3.31
N LEU A 646 -35.13 20.91 -4.27
CA LEU A 646 -34.62 19.78 -5.03
C LEU A 646 -33.42 20.21 -5.89
N ALA A 647 -33.51 21.36 -6.57
CA ALA A 647 -32.41 21.92 -7.35
C ALA A 647 -31.18 22.25 -6.48
N VAL A 648 -31.37 22.87 -5.32
CA VAL A 648 -30.28 23.13 -4.35
C VAL A 648 -29.64 21.81 -3.89
N THR A 649 -30.45 20.79 -3.62
CA THR A 649 -29.94 19.45 -3.23
C THR A 649 -29.11 18.84 -4.35
N LEU A 650 -29.57 18.91 -5.60
CA LEU A 650 -28.83 18.45 -6.78
C LEU A 650 -27.53 19.23 -6.97
N PHE A 651 -27.58 20.56 -6.87
CA PHE A 651 -26.39 21.41 -6.99
C PHE A 651 -25.34 21.11 -5.92
N LYS A 652 -25.76 20.79 -4.69
CA LYS A 652 -24.84 20.30 -3.66
C LYS A 652 -24.22 18.95 -4.01
N GLN A 653 -25.01 18.02 -4.55
CA GLN A 653 -24.50 16.72 -5.01
C GLN A 653 -23.49 16.87 -6.15
N GLN A 654 -23.71 17.82 -7.05
CA GLN A 654 -22.82 18.14 -8.18
C GLN A 654 -21.67 19.11 -7.79
N SER A 655 -21.52 19.46 -6.51
CA SER A 655 -20.52 20.42 -6.03
C SER A 655 -20.61 21.81 -6.69
N ILE A 656 -21.79 22.20 -7.20
CA ILE A 656 -22.09 23.54 -7.70
C ILE A 656 -22.32 24.51 -6.53
N LEU A 657 -22.89 24.02 -5.43
CA LEU A 657 -23.05 24.73 -4.17
C LEU A 657 -22.33 23.98 -3.05
N PHE A 658 -21.71 24.72 -2.13
CA PHE A 658 -21.13 24.20 -0.90
C PHE A 658 -21.83 24.77 0.33
N ASP A 659 -21.89 23.99 1.40
CA ASP A 659 -22.26 24.48 2.72
C ASP A 659 -20.98 24.76 3.52
N ILE A 660 -20.57 26.02 3.61
CA ILE A 660 -19.31 26.42 4.24
C ILE A 660 -19.54 26.78 5.72
N PRO A 661 -18.73 26.25 6.66
CA PRO A 661 -18.84 26.62 8.06
C PRO A 661 -18.57 28.10 8.29
N VAL A 662 -19.36 28.72 9.16
CA VAL A 662 -19.17 30.10 9.61
C VAL A 662 -18.27 30.10 10.85
N PHE A 663 -17.27 30.98 10.85
CA PHE A 663 -16.31 31.15 11.95
C PHE A 663 -16.53 32.49 12.65
N ASN A 664 -17.70 32.68 13.26
CA ASN A 664 -18.02 33.86 14.09
C ASN A 664 -17.36 33.80 15.45
#